data_AF-A0A8T5TC70-F1
#
_entry.id   AF-A0A8T5TC70-F1
#
_cell.length_a   1.000
_cell.length_b   1.000
_cell.length_c   1.000
_cell.angle_alpha   90.00
_cell.angle_beta   90.00
_cell.angle_gamma   90.00
#
_symmetry.space_group_name_H-M   'P 1'
#
loop_
_entity.id
_entity.type
_entity.pdbx_description
1 polymer ?
#
loop_
_entity_poly.entity_id
_entity_poly.type
_entity_poly.pdbx_seq_one_letter_code
_entity_poly.pdbx_strand_id
1 'polypeptide(L)'
;MSINKEKKEEFLKNFQKSVIQGRKLLQLGNHHWASRVFLDLYFNIETKEWLDAQKKHQLILILSNSWWMYLNSLKIKKKNEDFDLIKYIDAYKRFFSFLSKLEDFDLFDKFATDLLKNFITKQNLSIGGITKFINSYSIKVIEQNNNLKLIELQILLMFLRKSIIPTDFFRFAMESMGRIIYKLEPGKRSLFLFIILENINIKFNLLENSEEFIKIMNKILVNRIPNYLKNDFSNLSRISINERSFSTIQQDLISLIEYLNNIGEASWIIIVIRSLFHNIKKFQSLGDAIVQIRQFINYTIDRNKFEISYEIYDFLEDLFLIQSDLSYDNVLIELWAEACGKFVYMREKKYLLQSIEKLSSNLKIPQNGPQIYHYFYTCNYLWKFKSMFFYSDKQDFWRMLFYRALYEENNKEIVKKIRPLLNKRIQPLLSNIENLHNETKELNKTIYSLEDEIDNILDGIDFDIKNIILRINSQGELSYRILSLDNKTLEGKIKDEFWNDTHLMELYNDLFSNKEVRIYDFSLEELGTILYLSLPKIIRNIFSQFKFKSIDFIPQIYFIIDSMTIPFELIYDGNFFFLKYSCGYNKGEPPIHGVNFKEEKIDDITEEQNFKYDILIIDSTNTINPTRWNEDIKNKELLFPFPAGANELDFISKYFNQCEEVRSIEILSGRESNKKAILESITNKPYMIIYIIGNIFYSHLNPKNSYFIANDNNLIKFTELFDGITENKYKLKPVLFFNTQIYDMNGNRIEDDLRCFGDIISQFDFNKITGIISRVYPIFNEETKQIIANFFKYLFKQNSLGISLLKARQEYIANRTTQLIEQKMTDLDNNIENTHINIKNSKSISSFILYGEPWRKL
;
A
#
# COMPACT_ATOMS: atom_id res chain seq x y z
N MET A 1 5.16 -30.14 13.39
CA MET A 1 5.95 -29.08 12.69
C MET A 1 7.18 -28.59 13.48
N SER A 2 7.57 -29.19 14.62
CA SER A 2 8.66 -28.72 15.50
C SER A 2 10.09 -28.88 14.95
N ILE A 3 10.32 -29.81 14.02
CA ILE A 3 11.65 -30.12 13.45
C ILE A 3 12.22 -28.97 12.57
N ASN A 4 11.39 -27.99 12.19
CA ASN A 4 11.80 -26.87 11.32
C ASN A 4 12.27 -25.62 12.11
N LYS A 5 12.04 -25.53 13.43
CA LYS A 5 12.40 -24.34 14.23
C LYS A 5 13.88 -24.35 14.63
N GLU A 6 14.41 -25.49 15.08
CA GLU A 6 15.81 -25.64 15.50
C GLU A 6 16.80 -25.36 14.36
N LYS A 7 16.56 -25.90 13.16
CA LYS A 7 17.40 -25.63 11.98
C LYS A 7 17.42 -24.15 11.58
N LYS A 8 16.30 -23.44 11.77
CA LYS A 8 16.20 -22.00 11.51
C LYS A 8 16.96 -21.19 12.56
N GLU A 9 16.83 -21.55 13.84
CA GLU A 9 17.57 -20.91 14.92
C GLU A 9 19.09 -21.13 14.80
N GLU A 10 19.50 -22.33 14.41
CA GLU A 10 20.91 -22.65 14.19
C GLU A 10 21.49 -21.85 13.01
N PHE A 11 20.75 -21.73 11.91
CA PHE A 11 21.13 -20.87 10.79
C PHE A 11 21.34 -19.42 11.24
N LEU A 12 20.40 -18.83 12.00
CA LEU A 12 20.51 -17.46 12.49
C LEU A 12 21.68 -17.27 13.47
N LYS A 13 21.91 -18.23 14.37
CA LYS A 13 23.07 -18.22 15.28
C LYS A 13 24.39 -18.26 14.51
N ASN A 14 24.49 -19.11 13.50
CA ASN A 14 25.69 -19.22 12.65
C ASN A 14 25.90 -17.95 11.81
N PHE A 15 24.82 -17.40 11.24
CA PHE A 15 24.84 -16.13 10.54
C PHE A 15 25.39 -15.01 11.43
N GLN A 16 24.85 -14.84 12.65
CA GLN A 16 25.31 -13.82 13.60
C GLN A 16 26.79 -13.96 13.97
N LYS A 17 27.25 -15.19 14.24
CA LYS A 17 28.68 -15.45 14.55
C LYS A 17 29.58 -15.02 13.39
N SER A 18 29.22 -15.38 12.16
CA SER A 18 29.99 -15.02 10.96
C SER A 18 29.96 -13.52 10.67
N VAL A 19 28.82 -12.84 10.91
CA VAL A 19 28.74 -11.37 10.83
C VAL A 19 29.69 -10.71 11.82
N ILE A 20 29.71 -11.19 13.07
CA ILE A 20 30.64 -10.68 14.10
C ILE A 20 32.09 -10.90 13.67
N GLN A 21 32.42 -12.06 13.10
CA GLN A 21 33.74 -12.34 12.54
C GLN A 21 34.10 -11.37 11.41
N GLY A 22 33.19 -11.15 10.46
CA GLY A 22 33.37 -10.17 9.37
C GLY A 22 33.62 -8.76 9.90
N ARG A 23 32.86 -8.31 10.90
CA ARG A 23 33.05 -7.01 11.57
C ARG A 23 34.41 -6.90 12.27
N LYS A 24 34.87 -7.95 12.94
CA LYS A 24 36.22 -8.00 13.54
C LYS A 24 37.31 -7.86 12.48
N LEU A 25 37.17 -8.56 11.34
CA LEU A 25 38.10 -8.46 10.22
C LEU A 25 38.14 -7.05 9.63
N LEU A 26 36.98 -6.39 9.49
CA LEU A 26 36.91 -4.99 9.08
C LEU A 26 37.68 -4.09 10.06
N GLN A 27 37.43 -4.21 11.37
CA GLN A 27 38.12 -3.41 12.39
C GLN A 27 39.65 -3.60 12.36
N LEU A 28 40.13 -4.81 12.08
CA LEU A 28 41.54 -5.12 11.90
C LEU A 28 42.13 -4.61 10.56
N GLY A 29 41.32 -4.00 9.68
CA GLY A 29 41.73 -3.53 8.37
C GLY A 29 41.88 -4.63 7.31
N ASN A 30 41.41 -5.85 7.59
CA ASN A 30 41.54 -7.00 6.69
C ASN A 30 40.33 -7.08 5.73
N HIS A 31 40.25 -6.12 4.81
CA HIS A 31 39.08 -5.96 3.93
C HIS A 31 38.87 -7.14 2.97
N HIS A 32 39.93 -7.82 2.56
CA HIS A 32 39.83 -8.97 1.64
C HIS A 32 39.06 -10.13 2.29
N TRP A 33 39.48 -10.55 3.49
CA TRP A 33 38.83 -11.64 4.20
C TRP A 33 37.44 -11.25 4.71
N ALA A 34 37.25 -9.99 5.15
CA ALA A 34 35.91 -9.49 5.49
C ALA A 34 34.95 -9.56 4.29
N SER A 35 35.39 -9.12 3.11
CA SER A 35 34.61 -9.19 1.87
C SER A 35 34.23 -10.61 1.50
N ARG A 36 35.16 -11.57 1.63
CA ARG A 36 34.89 -12.98 1.37
C ARG A 36 33.84 -13.54 2.34
N VAL A 37 33.99 -13.30 3.64
CA VAL A 37 33.01 -13.73 4.66
C VAL A 37 31.61 -13.18 4.36
N PHE A 38 31.50 -11.90 4.01
CA PHE A 38 30.19 -11.32 3.70
C PHE A 38 29.61 -11.81 2.37
N LEU A 39 30.43 -12.08 1.35
CA LEU A 39 29.95 -12.70 0.11
C LEU A 39 29.46 -14.13 0.34
N ASP A 40 30.19 -14.92 1.12
CA ASP A 40 29.80 -16.29 1.46
C ASP A 40 28.47 -16.30 2.25
N LEU A 41 28.28 -15.33 3.16
CA LEU A 41 27.02 -15.14 3.86
C LEU A 41 25.88 -14.74 2.92
N TYR A 42 26.14 -13.84 1.96
CA TYR A 42 25.16 -13.45 0.96
C TYR A 42 24.67 -14.65 0.12
N PHE A 43 25.58 -15.44 -0.45
CA PHE A 43 25.18 -16.63 -1.22
C PHE A 43 24.48 -17.67 -0.35
N ASN A 44 24.88 -17.82 0.92
CA ASN A 44 24.19 -18.70 1.85
C ASN A 44 22.76 -18.19 2.17
N ILE A 45 22.51 -16.88 2.19
CA ILE A 45 21.15 -16.32 2.30
C ILE A 45 20.34 -16.65 1.04
N GLU A 46 20.90 -16.37 -0.14
CA GLU A 46 20.16 -16.52 -1.40
C GLU A 46 19.76 -17.96 -1.72
N THR A 47 20.61 -18.92 -1.34
CA THR A 47 20.38 -20.34 -1.59
C THR A 47 19.34 -21.00 -0.66
N LYS A 48 18.80 -20.29 0.35
CA LYS A 48 17.77 -20.87 1.23
C LYS A 48 16.37 -20.59 0.70
N GLU A 49 15.71 -21.64 0.23
CA GLU A 49 14.32 -21.59 -0.25
C GLU A 49 13.28 -21.26 0.84
N TRP A 50 13.56 -21.59 2.11
CA TRP A 50 12.65 -21.29 3.21
C TRP A 50 12.71 -19.82 3.68
N LEU A 51 13.70 -19.05 3.21
CA LEU A 51 13.76 -17.61 3.41
C LEU A 51 12.93 -16.94 2.31
N ASP A 52 11.84 -16.29 2.72
CA ASP A 52 11.11 -15.38 1.85
C ASP A 52 12.02 -14.20 1.40
N ALA A 53 11.66 -13.56 0.28
CA ALA A 53 12.42 -12.45 -0.30
C ALA A 53 12.69 -11.33 0.71
N GLN A 54 11.74 -11.11 1.61
CA GLN A 54 11.82 -10.13 2.67
C GLN A 54 12.94 -10.45 3.67
N LYS A 55 13.04 -11.69 4.17
CA LYS A 55 14.07 -12.09 5.13
C LYS A 55 15.44 -12.10 4.50
N LYS A 56 15.52 -12.45 3.21
CA LYS A 56 16.77 -12.33 2.46
C LYS A 56 17.27 -10.88 2.46
N HIS A 57 16.39 -9.93 2.12
CA HIS A 57 16.72 -8.49 2.14
C HIS A 57 17.21 -8.01 3.52
N GLN A 58 16.52 -8.38 4.60
CA GLN A 58 16.94 -8.02 5.97
C GLN A 58 18.36 -8.51 6.31
N LEU A 59 18.65 -9.77 6.00
CA LEU A 59 19.96 -10.36 6.27
C LEU A 59 21.05 -9.71 5.41
N ILE A 60 20.75 -9.37 4.15
CA ILE A 60 21.66 -8.64 3.24
C ILE A 60 21.97 -7.25 3.79
N LEU A 61 20.96 -6.52 4.28
CA LEU A 61 21.15 -5.20 4.89
C LEU A 61 22.08 -5.23 6.10
N ILE A 62 22.02 -6.30 6.93
CA ILE A 62 22.96 -6.46 8.05
C ILE A 62 24.42 -6.51 7.55
N LEU A 63 24.67 -7.18 6.42
CA LEU A 63 26.00 -7.26 5.81
C LEU A 63 26.45 -5.89 5.30
N SER A 64 25.58 -5.21 4.56
CA SER A 64 25.86 -3.87 4.01
C SER A 64 26.05 -2.80 5.10
N ASN A 65 25.23 -2.82 6.15
CA ASN A 65 25.37 -1.93 7.30
C ASN A 65 26.68 -2.18 8.06
N SER A 66 27.18 -3.41 8.08
CA SER A 66 28.47 -3.73 8.71
C SER A 66 29.63 -3.03 7.99
N TRP A 67 29.59 -2.98 6.66
CA TRP A 67 30.53 -2.18 5.87
C TRP A 67 30.35 -0.68 6.11
N TRP A 68 29.11 -0.20 6.09
CA TRP A 68 28.83 1.22 6.25
C TRP A 68 29.32 1.78 7.60
N MET A 69 29.01 1.09 8.69
CA MET A 69 29.50 1.45 10.03
C MET A 69 31.02 1.55 10.06
N TYR A 70 31.71 0.61 9.43
CA TYR A 70 33.16 0.62 9.35
C TYR A 70 33.69 1.79 8.51
N LEU A 71 33.11 2.05 7.33
CA LEU A 71 33.49 3.19 6.48
C LEU A 71 33.31 4.54 7.21
N ASN A 72 32.23 4.70 7.97
CA ASN A 72 32.03 5.88 8.79
C ASN A 72 33.02 5.99 9.95
N SER A 73 33.41 4.85 10.56
CA SER A 73 34.47 4.84 11.58
C SER A 73 35.83 5.28 11.02
N LEU A 74 36.09 5.09 9.72
CA LEU A 74 37.30 5.60 9.06
C LEU A 74 37.21 7.11 8.74
N LYS A 75 36.00 7.68 8.65
CA LYS A 75 35.78 9.14 8.44
C LYS A 75 35.96 9.95 9.73
N ILE A 76 35.52 9.40 10.86
CA ILE A 76 35.58 10.07 12.17
C ILE A 76 36.96 9.82 12.78
N LYS A 77 37.77 10.86 12.97
CA LYS A 77 38.99 10.76 13.78
C LYS A 77 38.98 11.64 15.02
N LYS A 78 39.50 11.04 16.11
CA LYS A 78 40.05 11.75 17.28
C LYS A 78 41.17 12.68 16.80
N LYS A 79 41.24 13.87 17.39
CA LYS A 79 41.98 15.07 16.93
C LYS A 79 43.47 14.94 16.49
N ASN A 80 44.15 13.79 16.54
CA ASN A 80 45.61 13.68 16.36
C ASN A 80 46.12 12.47 15.53
N GLU A 81 45.35 11.87 14.61
CA GLU A 81 45.88 10.78 13.75
C GLU A 81 45.77 11.08 12.25
N ASP A 82 46.80 10.75 11.47
CA ASP A 82 46.85 10.92 10.01
C ASP A 82 45.80 10.05 9.28
N PHE A 83 45.04 10.64 8.34
CA PHE A 83 44.02 9.94 7.57
C PHE A 83 44.64 8.89 6.63
N ASP A 84 44.41 7.60 6.89
CA ASP A 84 44.88 6.51 6.04
C ASP A 84 43.99 6.38 4.78
N LEU A 85 44.35 7.17 3.77
CA LEU A 85 43.66 7.24 2.49
C LEU A 85 43.69 5.90 1.73
N ILE A 86 44.76 5.11 1.89
CA ILE A 86 44.91 3.81 1.22
C ILE A 86 43.89 2.82 1.79
N LYS A 87 43.84 2.71 3.12
CA LYS A 87 42.87 1.85 3.82
C LYS A 87 41.44 2.27 3.51
N TYR A 88 41.17 3.58 3.47
CA TYR A 88 39.85 4.11 3.12
C TYR A 88 39.43 3.74 1.68
N ILE A 89 40.31 3.91 0.69
CA ILE A 89 40.02 3.58 -0.71
C ILE A 89 39.84 2.07 -0.90
N ASP A 90 40.69 1.24 -0.30
CA ASP A 90 40.56 -0.22 -0.40
C ASP A 90 39.23 -0.71 0.21
N ALA A 91 38.83 -0.15 1.36
CA ALA A 91 37.54 -0.46 1.98
C ALA A 91 36.37 -0.17 1.03
N TYR A 92 36.35 1.02 0.41
CA TYR A 92 35.32 1.39 -0.56
C TYR A 92 35.33 0.50 -1.80
N LYS A 93 36.51 0.20 -2.35
CA LYS A 93 36.64 -0.69 -3.52
C LYS A 93 36.04 -2.07 -3.24
N ARG A 94 36.34 -2.64 -2.07
CA ARG A 94 35.82 -3.96 -1.65
C ARG A 94 34.32 -3.90 -1.36
N PHE A 95 33.84 -2.83 -0.75
CA PHE A 95 32.43 -2.65 -0.48
C PHE A 95 31.60 -2.52 -1.76
N PHE A 96 32.00 -1.68 -2.72
CA PHE A 96 31.30 -1.56 -4.00
C PHE A 96 31.37 -2.84 -4.84
N SER A 97 32.48 -3.58 -4.76
CA SER A 97 32.57 -4.91 -5.38
C SER A 97 31.64 -5.94 -4.73
N PHE A 98 31.30 -5.77 -3.45
CA PHE A 98 30.28 -6.56 -2.76
C PHE A 98 28.88 -6.12 -3.20
N LEU A 99 28.57 -4.82 -3.13
CA LEU A 99 27.28 -4.27 -3.53
C LEU A 99 26.94 -4.59 -4.99
N SER A 100 27.91 -4.53 -5.91
CA SER A 100 27.68 -4.82 -7.33
C SER A 100 27.30 -6.27 -7.62
N LYS A 101 27.48 -7.17 -6.66
CA LYS A 101 27.09 -8.58 -6.73
C LYS A 101 25.74 -8.86 -6.08
N LEU A 102 25.17 -7.90 -5.36
CA LEU A 102 23.82 -8.01 -4.81
C LEU A 102 22.80 -7.74 -5.93
N GLU A 103 21.65 -8.38 -5.85
CA GLU A 103 20.49 -8.07 -6.70
C GLU A 103 19.75 -6.77 -6.27
N ASP A 104 20.25 -6.10 -5.22
CA ASP A 104 19.65 -4.90 -4.63
C ASP A 104 20.29 -3.61 -5.18
N PHE A 105 19.72 -3.09 -6.27
CA PHE A 105 20.19 -1.85 -6.89
C PHE A 105 19.97 -0.60 -6.04
N ASP A 106 18.86 -0.54 -5.29
CA ASP A 106 18.52 0.63 -4.46
C ASP A 106 19.63 0.90 -3.44
N LEU A 107 20.13 -0.18 -2.82
CA LEU A 107 21.24 -0.10 -1.87
C LEU A 107 22.55 0.35 -2.53
N PHE A 108 22.84 -0.15 -3.72
CA PHE A 108 24.00 0.28 -4.50
C PHE A 108 23.90 1.77 -4.87
N ASP A 109 22.75 2.21 -5.37
CA ASP A 109 22.49 3.58 -5.80
C ASP A 109 22.66 4.58 -4.64
N LYS A 110 22.10 4.25 -3.47
CA LYS A 110 22.24 5.05 -2.26
C LYS A 110 23.72 5.30 -1.91
N PHE A 111 24.50 4.23 -1.74
CA PHE A 111 25.91 4.37 -1.35
C PHE A 111 26.76 5.03 -2.43
N ALA A 112 26.50 4.75 -3.71
CA ALA A 112 27.21 5.37 -4.83
C ALA A 112 26.94 6.88 -4.89
N THR A 113 25.69 7.29 -4.66
CA THR A 113 25.28 8.70 -4.63
C THR A 113 25.91 9.44 -3.45
N ASP A 114 25.90 8.86 -2.26
CA ASP A 114 26.54 9.45 -1.07
C ASP A 114 28.05 9.61 -1.25
N LEU A 115 28.71 8.60 -1.84
CA LEU A 115 30.12 8.70 -2.15
C LEU A 115 30.39 9.81 -3.17
N LEU A 116 29.55 9.90 -4.21
CA LEU A 116 29.70 10.91 -5.26
C LEU A 116 29.54 12.33 -4.70
N LYS A 117 28.51 12.58 -3.87
CA LYS A 117 28.34 13.85 -3.14
C LYS A 117 29.61 14.20 -2.34
N ASN A 118 30.18 13.22 -1.64
CA ASN A 118 31.43 13.40 -0.89
C ASN A 118 32.67 13.62 -1.78
N PHE A 119 32.70 13.07 -2.99
CA PHE A 119 33.83 13.23 -3.91
C PHE A 119 33.87 14.61 -4.54
N ILE A 120 32.72 15.17 -4.87
CA ILE A 120 32.61 16.49 -5.51
C ILE A 120 33.12 17.61 -4.59
N THR A 121 32.96 17.46 -3.27
CA THR A 121 33.40 18.46 -2.29
C THR A 121 34.89 18.37 -1.94
N LYS A 122 35.59 17.30 -2.33
CA LYS A 122 37.00 17.09 -1.99
C LYS A 122 37.95 17.66 -3.06
N GLN A 123 38.78 18.62 -2.65
CA GLN A 123 39.77 19.27 -3.54
C GLN A 123 40.86 18.31 -4.08
N ASN A 124 41.12 17.20 -3.40
CA ASN A 124 42.23 16.28 -3.74
C ASN A 124 41.89 15.22 -4.79
N LEU A 125 40.65 15.20 -5.31
CA LEU A 125 40.23 14.22 -6.32
C LEU A 125 40.30 14.82 -7.73
N SER A 126 40.95 14.09 -8.65
CA SER A 126 41.01 14.54 -10.04
C SER A 126 39.66 14.37 -10.74
N ILE A 127 39.33 15.34 -11.61
CA ILE A 127 38.14 15.29 -12.47
C ILE A 127 38.13 14.02 -13.32
N GLY A 128 39.30 13.54 -13.76
CA GLY A 128 39.44 12.27 -14.47
C GLY A 128 39.05 11.05 -13.63
N GLY A 129 39.37 11.03 -12.34
CA GLY A 129 38.94 9.99 -11.39
C GLY A 129 37.42 10.00 -11.20
N ILE A 130 36.83 11.17 -10.97
CA ILE A 130 35.38 11.33 -10.82
C ILE A 130 34.66 10.91 -12.12
N THR A 131 35.20 11.25 -13.29
CA THR A 131 34.68 10.81 -14.60
C THR A 131 34.61 9.29 -14.70
N LYS A 132 35.68 8.58 -14.34
CA LYS A 132 35.69 7.11 -14.37
C LYS A 132 34.67 6.50 -13.40
N PHE A 133 34.51 7.10 -12.22
CA PHE A 133 33.52 6.68 -11.25
C PHE A 133 32.09 6.85 -11.78
N ILE A 134 31.76 8.04 -12.29
CA ILE A 134 30.43 8.33 -12.86
C ILE A 134 30.12 7.39 -14.05
N ASN A 135 31.09 7.13 -14.94
CA ASN A 135 30.87 6.20 -16.05
C ASN A 135 30.66 4.75 -15.58
N SER A 136 31.41 4.31 -14.55
CA SER A 136 31.24 2.96 -13.97
C SER A 136 29.86 2.82 -13.30
N TYR A 137 29.40 3.88 -12.64
CA TYR A 137 28.05 3.95 -12.08
C TYR A 137 26.99 3.93 -13.19
N SER A 138 27.19 4.68 -14.26
CA SER A 138 26.25 4.75 -15.40
C SER A 138 26.01 3.39 -16.07
N ILE A 139 27.00 2.51 -16.10
CA ILE A 139 26.83 1.12 -16.60
C ILE A 139 25.76 0.39 -15.79
N LYS A 140 25.88 0.42 -14.45
CA LYS A 140 24.90 -0.23 -13.55
C LYS A 140 23.51 0.39 -13.64
N VAL A 141 23.44 1.70 -13.81
CA VAL A 141 22.18 2.44 -13.98
C VAL A 141 21.47 2.02 -15.28
N ILE A 142 22.21 1.80 -16.36
CA ILE A 142 21.66 1.32 -17.64
C ILE A 142 21.18 -0.13 -17.52
N GLU A 143 21.93 -1.01 -16.85
CA GLU A 143 21.49 -2.39 -16.58
C GLU A 143 20.13 -2.44 -15.85
N GLN A 144 19.80 -1.39 -15.10
CA GLN A 144 18.56 -1.26 -14.32
C GLN A 144 17.51 -0.36 -14.97
N ASN A 145 17.74 0.11 -16.21
CA ASN A 145 16.84 0.99 -16.94
C ASN A 145 16.44 2.30 -16.21
N ASN A 146 17.27 2.79 -15.29
CA ASN A 146 16.97 4.02 -14.54
C ASN A 146 17.44 5.27 -15.31
N ASN A 147 16.60 5.70 -16.27
CA ASN A 147 16.89 6.81 -17.17
C ASN A 147 17.09 8.15 -16.46
N LEU A 148 16.32 8.40 -15.40
CA LEU A 148 16.41 9.64 -14.63
C LEU A 148 17.80 9.78 -14.01
N LYS A 149 18.27 8.72 -13.34
CA LYS A 149 19.60 8.69 -12.72
C LYS A 149 20.72 8.83 -13.75
N LEU A 150 20.57 8.22 -14.93
CA LEU A 150 21.54 8.34 -16.00
C LEU A 150 21.70 9.81 -16.44
N ILE A 151 20.59 10.52 -16.64
CA ILE A 151 20.61 11.94 -16.99
C ILE A 151 21.27 12.77 -15.89
N GLU A 152 20.89 12.56 -14.62
CA GLU A 152 21.50 13.25 -13.49
C GLU A 152 23.04 13.13 -13.50
N LEU A 153 23.53 11.91 -13.65
CA LEU A 153 24.96 11.59 -13.66
C LEU A 153 25.69 12.25 -14.85
N GLN A 154 25.10 12.20 -16.04
CA GLN A 154 25.74 12.78 -17.23
C GLN A 154 25.74 14.32 -17.19
N ILE A 155 24.65 14.95 -16.74
CA ILE A 155 24.58 16.41 -16.56
C ILE A 155 25.59 16.88 -15.53
N LEU A 156 25.67 16.20 -14.37
CA LEU A 156 26.67 16.49 -13.35
C LEU A 156 28.10 16.39 -13.92
N LEU A 157 28.40 15.32 -14.66
CA LEU A 157 29.72 15.14 -15.27
C LEU A 157 30.09 16.28 -16.22
N MET A 158 29.13 16.75 -17.01
CA MET A 158 29.32 17.87 -17.94
C MET A 158 29.59 19.18 -17.20
N PHE A 159 28.90 19.44 -16.09
CA PHE A 159 29.16 20.58 -15.23
C PHE A 159 30.58 20.55 -14.65
N LEU A 160 30.97 19.43 -14.03
CA LEU A 160 32.28 19.27 -13.38
C LEU A 160 33.44 19.42 -14.39
N ARG A 161 33.24 18.96 -15.63
CA ARG A 161 34.25 19.08 -16.69
C ARG A 161 34.21 20.40 -17.46
N LYS A 162 33.13 21.18 -17.34
CA LYS A 162 32.86 22.35 -18.17
C LYS A 162 32.84 22.04 -19.68
N SER A 163 32.57 20.79 -20.05
CA SER A 163 32.65 20.30 -21.45
C SER A 163 31.82 19.03 -21.63
N ILE A 164 31.40 18.75 -22.87
CA ILE A 164 30.64 17.55 -23.23
C ILE A 164 31.58 16.45 -23.72
N ILE A 165 31.35 15.23 -23.26
CA ILE A 165 31.97 14.02 -23.80
C ILE A 165 30.88 13.23 -24.52
N PRO A 166 30.95 13.06 -25.86
CA PRO A 166 30.01 12.26 -26.60
C PRO A 166 30.29 10.77 -26.37
N THR A 167 29.98 10.29 -25.18
CA THR A 167 29.98 8.86 -24.84
C THR A 167 28.64 8.24 -25.20
N ASP A 168 28.59 6.91 -25.31
CA ASP A 168 27.31 6.20 -25.45
C ASP A 168 26.36 6.52 -24.29
N PHE A 169 26.87 6.68 -23.06
CA PHE A 169 26.08 7.09 -21.89
C PHE A 169 25.37 8.44 -22.11
N PHE A 170 26.08 9.42 -22.66
CA PHE A 170 25.48 10.72 -23.00
C PHE A 170 24.43 10.59 -24.09
N ARG A 171 24.68 9.79 -25.14
CA ARG A 171 23.68 9.54 -26.20
C ARG A 171 22.41 8.91 -25.62
N PHE A 172 22.53 7.85 -24.81
CA PHE A 172 21.39 7.21 -24.15
C PHE A 172 20.64 8.16 -23.21
N ALA A 173 21.36 9.01 -22.47
CA ALA A 173 20.75 10.03 -21.62
C ALA A 173 19.91 11.03 -22.44
N MET A 174 20.44 11.54 -23.55
CA MET A 174 19.73 12.51 -24.41
C MET A 174 18.58 11.88 -25.20
N GLU A 175 18.70 10.62 -25.61
CA GLU A 175 17.59 9.86 -26.21
C GLU A 175 16.44 9.69 -25.21
N SER A 176 16.78 9.31 -23.96
CA SER A 176 15.80 9.15 -22.88
C SER A 176 15.12 10.47 -22.54
N MET A 177 15.89 11.57 -22.47
CA MET A 177 15.35 12.92 -22.31
C MET A 177 14.43 13.30 -23.46
N GLY A 178 14.81 12.98 -24.70
CA GLY A 178 13.98 13.17 -25.89
C GLY A 178 12.62 12.48 -25.79
N ARG A 179 12.63 11.20 -25.43
CA ARG A 179 11.42 10.38 -25.31
C ARG A 179 10.41 11.00 -24.34
N ILE A 180 10.87 11.46 -23.16
CA ILE A 180 9.95 12.08 -22.19
C ILE A 180 9.47 13.46 -22.64
N ILE A 181 10.37 14.30 -23.19
CA ILE A 181 10.03 15.66 -23.61
C ILE A 181 8.96 15.68 -24.70
N TYR A 182 9.02 14.73 -25.63
CA TYR A 182 8.08 14.63 -26.73
C TYR A 182 6.72 14.02 -26.34
N LYS A 183 6.61 13.43 -25.14
CA LYS A 183 5.30 13.10 -24.54
C LYS A 183 4.61 14.31 -23.91
N LEU A 184 5.31 15.43 -23.75
CA LEU A 184 4.78 16.66 -23.18
C LEU A 184 4.31 17.63 -24.27
N GLU A 185 3.27 18.39 -23.94
CA GLU A 185 2.82 19.54 -24.74
C GLU A 185 3.95 20.57 -24.89
N PRO A 186 4.13 21.19 -26.08
CA PRO A 186 5.22 22.13 -26.33
C PRO A 186 5.38 23.23 -25.28
N GLY A 187 4.27 23.76 -24.76
CA GLY A 187 4.30 24.81 -23.72
C GLY A 187 4.89 24.36 -22.37
N LYS A 188 4.89 23.06 -22.06
CA LYS A 188 5.39 22.51 -20.79
C LYS A 188 6.84 22.00 -20.86
N ARG A 189 7.40 21.81 -22.06
CA ARG A 189 8.72 21.18 -22.29
C ARG A 189 9.86 21.93 -21.62
N SER A 190 9.96 23.23 -21.87
CA SER A 190 11.07 24.05 -21.35
C SER A 190 11.02 24.14 -19.83
N LEU A 191 9.83 24.25 -19.24
CA LEU A 191 9.66 24.23 -17.78
C LEU A 191 10.13 22.90 -17.20
N PHE A 192 9.72 21.78 -17.78
CA PHE A 192 10.15 20.47 -17.30
C PHE A 192 11.68 20.27 -17.38
N LEU A 193 12.32 20.70 -18.49
CA LEU A 193 13.79 20.68 -18.61
C LEU A 193 14.47 21.56 -17.56
N PHE A 194 13.93 22.76 -17.31
CA PHE A 194 14.44 23.66 -16.28
C PHE A 194 14.45 22.95 -14.91
N ILE A 195 13.35 22.29 -14.57
CA ILE A 195 13.19 21.56 -13.31
C ILE A 195 14.17 20.38 -13.21
N ILE A 196 14.41 19.63 -14.28
CA ILE A 196 15.43 18.56 -14.29
C ILE A 196 16.81 19.13 -13.91
N LEU A 197 17.22 20.23 -14.55
CA LEU A 197 18.52 20.84 -14.29
C LEU A 197 18.60 21.44 -12.88
N GLU A 198 17.55 22.12 -12.43
CA GLU A 198 17.45 22.68 -11.09
C GLU A 198 17.60 21.58 -10.01
N ASN A 199 16.92 20.44 -10.18
CA ASN A 199 17.03 19.33 -9.24
C ASN A 199 18.45 18.80 -9.10
N ILE A 200 19.20 18.73 -10.21
CA ILE A 200 20.59 18.26 -10.18
C ILE A 200 21.46 19.26 -9.41
N ASN A 201 21.24 20.57 -9.59
CA ASN A 201 21.93 21.60 -8.81
C ASN A 201 21.65 21.43 -7.31
N ILE A 202 20.38 21.30 -6.94
CA ILE A 202 19.94 21.16 -5.54
C ILE A 202 20.51 19.87 -4.91
N LYS A 203 20.40 18.74 -5.61
CA LYS A 203 20.80 17.41 -5.11
C LYS A 203 22.29 17.32 -4.80
N PHE A 204 23.14 17.95 -5.61
CA PHE A 204 24.59 17.92 -5.46
C PHE A 204 25.18 19.21 -4.85
N ASN A 205 24.33 20.19 -4.50
CA ASN A 205 24.72 21.50 -3.95
C ASN A 205 25.85 22.17 -4.76
N LEU A 206 25.67 22.30 -6.08
CA LEU A 206 26.72 22.74 -7.00
C LEU A 206 26.92 24.26 -7.01
N LEU A 207 25.83 25.02 -7.10
CA LEU A 207 25.79 26.48 -7.04
C LEU A 207 24.59 26.95 -6.22
N GLU A 208 24.75 28.05 -5.49
CA GLU A 208 23.66 28.65 -4.70
C GLU A 208 22.51 29.17 -5.57
N ASN A 209 22.84 29.71 -6.75
CA ASN A 209 21.84 30.22 -7.69
C ASN A 209 21.55 29.22 -8.83
N SER A 210 20.38 28.58 -8.76
CA SER A 210 19.92 27.64 -9.79
C SER A 210 19.81 28.26 -11.18
N GLU A 211 19.42 29.54 -11.31
CA GLU A 211 19.35 30.19 -12.64
C GLU A 211 20.74 30.34 -13.27
N GLU A 212 21.78 30.57 -12.45
CA GLU A 212 23.16 30.65 -12.94
C GLU A 212 23.66 29.28 -13.38
N PHE A 213 23.39 28.24 -12.59
CA PHE A 213 23.68 26.85 -12.96
C PHE A 213 23.05 26.49 -14.32
N ILE A 214 21.78 26.81 -14.51
CA ILE A 214 21.05 26.53 -15.74
C ILE A 214 21.64 27.31 -16.91
N LYS A 215 22.03 28.58 -16.73
CA LYS A 215 22.72 29.35 -17.79
C LYS A 215 24.05 28.72 -18.19
N ILE A 216 24.84 28.25 -17.23
CA ILE A 216 26.12 27.56 -17.49
C ILE A 216 25.86 26.26 -18.24
N MET A 217 24.91 25.44 -17.76
CA MET A 217 24.58 24.17 -18.41
C MET A 217 24.02 24.37 -19.81
N ASN A 218 23.19 25.39 -20.02
CA ASN A 218 22.65 25.71 -21.35
C ASN A 218 23.78 26.06 -22.33
N LYS A 219 24.76 26.88 -21.89
CA LYS A 219 25.96 27.19 -22.71
C LYS A 219 26.78 25.94 -23.06
N ILE A 220 26.92 25.01 -22.11
CA ILE A 220 27.63 23.75 -22.34
C ILE A 220 26.85 22.88 -23.36
N LEU A 221 25.53 22.74 -23.17
CA LEU A 221 24.65 21.80 -23.88
C LEU A 221 24.26 22.20 -25.30
N VAL A 222 23.86 23.45 -25.53
CA VAL A 222 23.17 23.90 -26.77
C VAL A 222 23.94 23.59 -28.06
N ASN A 223 25.26 23.51 -28.01
CA ASN A 223 26.09 23.26 -29.19
C ASN A 223 26.34 21.77 -29.50
N ARG A 224 25.94 20.85 -28.62
CA ARG A 224 26.21 19.40 -28.78
C ARG A 224 25.03 18.49 -28.47
N ILE A 225 23.91 19.03 -27.98
CA ILE A 225 22.66 18.27 -27.86
C ILE A 225 22.09 17.93 -29.24
N PRO A 226 21.31 16.85 -29.36
CA PRO A 226 20.59 16.55 -30.60
C PRO A 226 19.70 17.71 -31.05
N ASN A 227 19.62 17.93 -32.37
CA ASN A 227 18.88 19.05 -32.97
C ASN A 227 17.41 19.13 -32.49
N TYR A 228 16.78 17.98 -32.27
CA TYR A 228 15.38 17.91 -31.84
C TYR A 228 15.15 18.46 -30.42
N LEU A 229 16.17 18.51 -29.55
CA LEU A 229 16.10 19.14 -28.22
C LEU A 229 16.55 20.61 -28.21
N LYS A 230 17.19 21.08 -29.29
CA LYS A 230 17.88 22.37 -29.31
C LYS A 230 16.94 23.55 -29.06
N ASN A 231 15.74 23.50 -29.62
CA ASN A 231 14.73 24.54 -29.45
C ASN A 231 14.26 24.62 -27.99
N ASP A 232 13.96 23.47 -27.36
CA ASP A 232 13.49 23.44 -25.97
C ASP A 232 14.57 23.92 -24.98
N PHE A 233 15.84 23.54 -25.20
CA PHE A 233 16.98 24.04 -24.41
C PHE A 233 17.23 25.54 -24.62
N SER A 234 17.10 26.03 -25.86
CA SER A 234 17.27 27.46 -26.15
C SER A 234 16.25 28.34 -25.41
N ASN A 235 15.07 27.80 -25.11
CA ASN A 235 14.01 28.50 -24.38
C ASN A 235 14.22 28.53 -22.86
N LEU A 236 15.17 27.76 -22.30
CA LEU A 236 15.45 27.74 -20.86
C LEU A 236 15.81 29.12 -20.31
N SER A 237 16.47 29.97 -21.11
CA SER A 237 16.85 31.33 -20.69
C SER A 237 15.66 32.28 -20.54
N ARG A 238 14.46 31.90 -21.01
CA ARG A 238 13.23 32.70 -20.90
C ARG A 238 12.48 32.45 -19.60
N ILE A 239 12.83 31.39 -18.87
CA ILE A 239 12.20 31.02 -17.60
C ILE A 239 12.95 31.73 -16.47
N SER A 240 12.23 32.44 -15.62
CA SER A 240 12.73 32.95 -14.35
C SER A 240 11.74 32.59 -13.25
N ILE A 241 12.24 31.92 -12.21
CA ILE A 241 11.47 31.53 -11.04
C ILE A 241 11.84 32.49 -9.92
N ASN A 242 10.95 33.44 -9.66
CA ASN A 242 11.07 34.40 -8.58
C ASN A 242 9.74 34.52 -7.84
N GLU A 243 9.73 35.23 -6.70
CA GLU A 243 8.57 35.35 -5.83
C GLU A 243 7.30 35.83 -6.57
N ARG A 244 7.44 36.67 -7.61
CA ARG A 244 6.30 37.18 -8.39
C ARG A 244 5.76 36.18 -9.40
N SER A 245 6.62 35.35 -10.01
CA SER A 245 6.21 34.35 -11.01
C SER A 245 5.86 32.99 -10.39
N PHE A 246 6.25 32.76 -9.13
CA PHE A 246 6.19 31.44 -8.53
C PHE A 246 4.77 30.87 -8.40
N SER A 247 3.76 31.68 -8.09
CA SER A 247 2.38 31.20 -7.93
C SER A 247 1.82 30.55 -9.21
N THR A 248 2.06 31.17 -10.36
CA THR A 248 1.67 30.61 -11.67
C THR A 248 2.46 29.35 -11.99
N ILE A 249 3.78 29.37 -11.77
CA ILE A 249 4.66 28.22 -12.01
C ILE A 249 4.28 27.04 -11.12
N GLN A 250 3.92 27.30 -9.86
CA GLN A 250 3.47 26.28 -8.91
C GLN A 250 2.24 25.54 -9.44
N GLN A 251 1.26 26.25 -10.01
CA GLN A 251 0.08 25.65 -10.63
C GLN A 251 0.45 24.81 -11.87
N ASP A 252 1.34 25.31 -12.72
CA ASP A 252 1.81 24.57 -13.89
C ASP A 252 2.55 23.28 -13.51
N LEU A 253 3.35 23.31 -12.44
CA LEU A 253 4.07 22.14 -11.93
C LEU A 253 3.14 21.12 -11.27
N ILE A 254 2.11 21.56 -10.53
CA ILE A 254 1.07 20.65 -10.01
C ILE A 254 0.32 19.97 -11.17
N SER A 255 -0.09 20.73 -12.19
CA SER A 255 -0.71 20.18 -13.40
C SER A 255 0.23 19.21 -14.13
N LEU A 256 1.53 19.47 -14.13
CA LEU A 256 2.52 18.59 -14.75
C LEU A 256 2.68 17.27 -13.98
N ILE A 257 2.63 17.29 -12.64
CA ILE A 257 2.62 16.07 -11.82
C ILE A 257 1.44 15.17 -12.19
N GLU A 258 0.25 15.75 -12.29
CA GLU A 258 -0.96 15.02 -12.68
C GLU A 258 -0.85 14.45 -14.09
N TYR A 259 -0.34 15.24 -15.02
CA TYR A 259 -0.14 14.81 -16.40
C TYR A 259 0.85 13.65 -16.50
N LEU A 260 2.03 13.77 -15.86
CA LEU A 260 3.07 12.73 -15.84
C LEU A 260 2.56 11.41 -15.26
N ASN A 261 1.74 11.48 -14.20
CA ASN A 261 1.08 10.28 -13.66
C ASN A 261 0.18 9.61 -14.70
N ASN A 262 -0.67 10.40 -15.37
CA ASN A 262 -1.68 9.90 -16.30
C ASN A 262 -1.07 9.24 -17.54
N ILE A 263 0.07 9.75 -18.03
CA ILE A 263 0.77 9.18 -19.20
C ILE A 263 1.73 8.03 -18.87
N GLY A 264 1.74 7.54 -17.63
CA GLY A 264 2.60 6.42 -17.20
C GLY A 264 4.05 6.80 -16.92
N GLU A 265 4.38 8.08 -16.79
CA GLU A 265 5.73 8.62 -16.57
C GLU A 265 5.92 9.08 -15.11
N ALA A 266 5.36 8.30 -14.17
CA ALA A 266 5.29 8.69 -12.77
C ALA A 266 6.67 8.83 -12.11
N SER A 267 7.70 8.11 -12.56
CA SER A 267 9.06 8.20 -12.01
C SER A 267 9.65 9.62 -12.08
N TRP A 268 9.16 10.47 -12.99
CA TRP A 268 9.58 11.87 -13.10
C TRP A 268 8.87 12.82 -12.13
N ILE A 269 7.82 12.38 -11.44
CA ILE A 269 7.07 13.23 -10.51
C ILE A 269 7.96 13.68 -9.34
N ILE A 270 8.87 12.81 -8.87
CA ILE A 270 9.69 13.12 -7.70
C ILE A 270 10.58 14.35 -7.89
N ILE A 271 11.14 14.55 -9.08
CA ILE A 271 11.96 15.75 -9.37
C ILE A 271 11.10 17.01 -9.33
N VAL A 272 9.86 16.95 -9.82
CA VAL A 272 8.95 18.11 -9.78
C VAL A 272 8.60 18.43 -8.33
N ILE A 273 8.31 17.42 -7.50
CA ILE A 273 8.02 17.59 -6.07
C ILE A 273 9.21 18.20 -5.32
N ARG A 274 10.43 17.71 -5.56
CA ARG A 274 11.64 18.23 -4.91
C ARG A 274 11.91 19.70 -5.25
N SER A 275 11.74 20.08 -6.52
CA SER A 275 11.87 21.48 -6.94
C SER A 275 10.77 22.36 -6.34
N LEU A 276 9.51 21.89 -6.35
CA LEU A 276 8.40 22.58 -5.68
C LEU A 276 8.73 22.83 -4.20
N PHE A 277 9.13 21.79 -3.47
CA PHE A 277 9.51 21.91 -2.06
C PHE A 277 10.58 22.98 -1.84
N HIS A 278 11.65 22.96 -2.64
CA HIS A 278 12.73 23.94 -2.52
C HIS A 278 12.25 25.37 -2.77
N ASN A 279 11.46 25.58 -3.82
CA ASN A 279 10.98 26.89 -4.19
C ASN A 279 9.92 27.43 -3.21
N ILE A 280 9.01 26.59 -2.69
CA ILE A 280 8.08 26.97 -1.61
C ILE A 280 8.86 27.36 -0.36
N LYS A 281 9.83 26.55 0.07
CA LYS A 281 10.67 26.87 1.22
C LYS A 281 11.40 28.21 1.04
N LYS A 282 11.81 28.56 -0.19
CA LYS A 282 12.54 29.78 -0.52
C LYS A 282 11.63 31.04 -0.56
N PHE A 283 10.43 30.93 -1.11
CA PHE A 283 9.54 32.08 -1.36
C PHE A 283 8.36 32.18 -0.38
N GLN A 284 8.10 31.14 0.40
CA GLN A 284 7.05 31.07 1.42
C GLN A 284 7.69 30.61 2.75
N SER A 285 7.28 29.47 3.31
CA SER A 285 7.84 28.93 4.56
C SER A 285 8.16 27.43 4.47
N LEU A 286 8.97 26.94 5.42
CA LEU A 286 9.21 25.50 5.59
C LEU A 286 7.92 24.74 5.94
N GLY A 287 7.03 25.36 6.72
CA GLY A 287 5.74 24.76 7.09
C GLY A 287 4.86 24.51 5.87
N ASP A 288 4.73 25.51 4.99
CA ASP A 288 3.95 25.39 3.75
C ASP A 288 4.52 24.30 2.82
N ALA A 289 5.85 24.24 2.72
CA ALA A 289 6.53 23.20 1.95
C ALA A 289 6.25 21.79 2.49
N ILE A 290 6.23 21.60 3.82
CA ILE A 290 5.89 20.33 4.49
C ILE A 290 4.41 19.96 4.28
N VAL A 291 3.49 20.94 4.35
CA VAL A 291 2.07 20.68 4.08
C VAL A 291 1.87 20.22 2.65
N GLN A 292 2.48 20.90 1.68
CA GLN A 292 2.30 20.56 0.26
C GLN A 292 2.94 19.20 -0.10
N ILE A 293 4.13 18.88 0.44
CA ILE A 293 4.76 17.58 0.17
C ILE A 293 3.99 16.42 0.79
N ARG A 294 3.35 16.61 1.96
CA ARG A 294 2.43 15.61 2.55
C ARG A 294 1.17 15.41 1.69
N GLN A 295 0.66 16.44 1.03
CA GLN A 295 -0.42 16.28 0.04
C GLN A 295 0.04 15.39 -1.13
N PHE A 296 1.29 15.53 -1.58
CA PHE A 296 1.85 14.66 -2.62
C PHE A 296 2.08 13.21 -2.17
N ILE A 297 2.38 12.97 -0.88
CA ILE A 297 2.41 11.61 -0.31
C ILE A 297 1.03 10.96 -0.47
N ASN A 298 -0.04 11.63 -0.02
CA ASN A 298 -1.40 11.10 -0.19
C ASN A 298 -1.76 10.92 -1.66
N TYR A 299 -1.44 11.90 -2.51
CA TYR A 299 -1.66 11.83 -3.96
C TYR A 299 -1.03 10.58 -4.59
N THR A 300 0.21 10.26 -4.23
CA THR A 300 0.97 9.13 -4.79
C THR A 300 0.49 7.80 -4.23
N ILE A 301 0.16 7.72 -2.93
CA ILE A 301 -0.42 6.53 -2.29
C ILE A 301 -1.78 6.19 -2.90
N ASP A 302 -2.64 7.19 -3.09
CA ASP A 302 -3.98 7.02 -3.68
C ASP A 302 -3.90 6.47 -5.11
N ARG A 303 -2.81 6.78 -5.81
CA ARG A 303 -2.49 6.31 -7.16
C ARG A 303 -1.56 5.10 -7.16
N ASN A 304 -1.39 4.44 -6.02
CA ASN A 304 -0.54 3.26 -5.83
C ASN A 304 0.90 3.43 -6.38
N LYS A 305 1.43 4.67 -6.37
CA LYS A 305 2.82 4.99 -6.72
C LYS A 305 3.70 4.97 -5.47
N PHE A 306 3.72 3.83 -4.79
CA PHE A 306 4.35 3.65 -3.48
C PHE A 306 5.85 3.91 -3.47
N GLU A 307 6.54 3.62 -4.58
CA GLU A 307 7.97 3.94 -4.75
C GLU A 307 8.24 5.43 -4.58
N ILE A 308 7.42 6.27 -5.23
CA ILE A 308 7.52 7.72 -5.16
C ILE A 308 7.19 8.20 -3.75
N SER A 309 6.11 7.67 -3.15
CA SER A 309 5.74 8.00 -1.77
C SER A 309 6.89 7.70 -0.79
N TYR A 310 7.54 6.55 -0.94
CA TYR A 310 8.69 6.16 -0.14
C TYR A 310 9.89 7.08 -0.39
N GLU A 311 10.18 7.43 -1.64
CA GLU A 311 11.26 8.37 -1.98
C GLU A 311 11.01 9.78 -1.41
N ILE A 312 9.74 10.21 -1.29
CA ILE A 312 9.37 11.45 -0.61
C ILE A 312 9.68 11.36 0.90
N TYR A 313 9.34 10.25 1.57
CA TYR A 313 9.68 10.04 2.98
C TYR A 313 11.20 10.06 3.21
N ASP A 314 11.98 9.39 2.35
CA ASP A 314 13.45 9.39 2.43
C ASP A 314 14.02 10.81 2.23
N PHE A 315 13.46 11.59 1.30
CA PHE A 315 13.82 13.00 1.10
C PHE A 315 13.51 13.87 2.32
N LEU A 316 12.38 13.65 2.99
CA LEU A 316 12.03 14.38 4.22
C LEU A 316 12.95 14.03 5.38
N GLU A 317 13.32 12.76 5.54
CA GLU A 317 14.30 12.34 6.54
C GLU A 317 15.64 13.05 6.34
N ASP A 318 16.17 13.08 5.11
CA ASP A 318 17.43 13.78 4.79
C ASP A 318 17.37 15.27 5.18
N LEU A 319 16.22 15.92 5.01
CA LEU A 319 16.03 17.33 5.38
C LEU A 319 15.98 17.54 6.90
N PHE A 320 15.30 16.66 7.64
CA PHE A 320 15.18 16.77 9.09
C PHE A 320 16.48 16.37 9.80
N LEU A 321 17.21 15.37 9.29
CA LEU A 321 18.51 14.96 9.84
C LEU A 321 19.55 16.09 9.85
N ILE A 322 19.49 17.01 8.88
CA ILE A 322 20.38 18.18 8.82
C ILE A 322 20.08 19.17 9.95
N GLN A 323 18.87 19.13 10.52
CA GLN A 323 18.40 20.06 11.56
C GLN A 323 18.47 19.47 12.98
N SER A 324 18.55 18.14 13.11
CA SER A 324 18.54 17.44 14.40
C SER A 324 19.93 17.00 14.85
N ASP A 325 20.26 17.22 16.13
CA ASP A 325 21.39 16.52 16.75
C ASP A 325 21.11 15.00 16.79
N LEU A 326 22.16 14.18 16.94
CA LEU A 326 22.05 12.70 17.04
C LEU A 326 21.23 12.18 18.25
N SER A 327 20.44 13.01 18.93
CA SER A 327 19.55 12.69 20.04
C SER A 327 18.22 12.06 19.59
N TYR A 328 17.30 11.83 20.54
CA TYR A 328 15.97 11.30 20.32
C TYR A 328 15.09 12.34 19.62
N ASP A 329 14.68 12.07 18.38
CA ASP A 329 13.93 13.00 17.54
C ASP A 329 12.52 12.50 17.27
N ASN A 330 11.53 13.21 17.83
CA ASN A 330 10.11 12.88 17.65
C ASN A 330 9.68 13.02 16.19
N VAL A 331 10.18 14.03 15.45
CA VAL A 331 9.74 14.33 14.08
C VAL A 331 10.10 13.20 13.14
N LEU A 332 11.33 12.69 13.24
CA LEU A 332 11.79 11.56 12.42
C LEU A 332 11.07 10.25 12.78
N ILE A 333 10.79 10.03 14.07
CA ILE A 333 10.03 8.86 14.53
C ILE A 333 8.61 8.90 13.97
N GLU A 334 7.93 10.03 14.08
CA GLU A 334 6.56 10.21 13.59
C GLU A 334 6.48 10.12 12.06
N LEU A 335 7.45 10.68 11.33
CA LEU A 335 7.53 10.58 9.87
C LEU A 335 7.52 9.12 9.41
N TRP A 336 8.35 8.27 10.02
CA TRP A 336 8.44 6.88 9.63
C TRP A 336 7.33 6.01 10.24
N ALA A 337 6.72 6.40 11.36
CA ALA A 337 5.52 5.77 11.87
C ALA A 337 4.32 5.99 10.92
N GLU A 338 4.13 7.21 10.43
CA GLU A 338 3.15 7.52 9.40
C GLU A 338 3.38 6.68 8.14
N ALA A 339 4.63 6.61 7.66
CA ALA A 339 4.99 5.79 6.51
C ALA A 339 4.62 4.31 6.71
N CYS A 340 4.87 3.75 7.91
CA CYS A 340 4.46 2.38 8.23
C CYS A 340 2.95 2.22 8.06
N GLY A 341 2.13 3.10 8.65
CA GLY A 341 0.68 3.08 8.53
C GLY A 341 0.17 3.16 7.08
N LYS A 342 0.85 3.91 6.22
CA LYS A 342 0.51 4.04 4.79
C LYS A 342 0.83 2.79 3.96
N PHE A 343 1.86 2.02 4.31
CA PHE A 343 2.30 0.85 3.55
C PHE A 343 1.75 -0.50 4.07
N VAL A 344 0.96 -0.51 5.15
CA VAL A 344 0.43 -1.74 5.77
C VAL A 344 -0.38 -2.59 4.79
N TYR A 345 -1.22 -1.99 3.96
CA TYR A 345 -2.18 -2.73 3.13
C TYR A 345 -1.60 -3.24 1.80
N MET A 346 -0.31 -3.04 1.53
CA MET A 346 0.32 -3.56 0.32
C MET A 346 0.44 -5.09 0.36
N ARG A 347 0.22 -5.79 -0.76
CA ARG A 347 0.47 -7.23 -0.90
C ARG A 347 1.95 -7.53 -0.68
N GLU A 348 2.82 -6.77 -1.34
CA GLU A 348 4.26 -6.81 -1.14
C GLU A 348 4.67 -5.85 -0.02
N LYS A 349 5.28 -6.38 1.04
CA LYS A 349 5.62 -5.60 2.25
C LYS A 349 6.97 -4.88 2.17
N LYS A 350 7.58 -4.75 0.99
CA LYS A 350 8.93 -4.15 0.82
C LYS A 350 9.03 -2.78 1.50
N TYR A 351 8.15 -1.83 1.14
CA TYR A 351 8.21 -0.48 1.70
C TYR A 351 7.82 -0.43 3.17
N LEU A 352 6.85 -1.24 3.62
CA LEU A 352 6.52 -1.38 5.03
C LEU A 352 7.75 -1.81 5.84
N LEU A 353 8.52 -2.78 5.35
CA LEU A 353 9.72 -3.26 6.02
C LEU A 353 10.80 -2.20 6.09
N GLN A 354 11.06 -1.54 4.96
CA GLN A 354 12.04 -0.47 4.91
C GLN A 354 11.64 0.67 5.85
N SER A 355 10.35 1.03 5.93
CA SER A 355 9.83 2.00 6.89
C SER A 355 9.96 1.53 8.34
N ILE A 356 9.68 0.26 8.65
CA ILE A 356 9.87 -0.31 10.00
C ILE A 356 11.34 -0.26 10.41
N GLU A 357 12.26 -0.55 9.50
CA GLU A 357 13.70 -0.49 9.75
C GLU A 357 14.17 0.94 9.99
N LYS A 358 13.73 1.90 9.16
CA LYS A 358 13.99 3.33 9.34
C LYS A 358 13.47 3.82 10.68
N LEU A 359 12.22 3.50 11.02
CA LEU A 359 11.62 3.82 12.31
C LEU A 359 12.41 3.21 13.47
N SER A 360 12.76 1.91 13.38
CA SER A 360 13.56 1.22 14.39
C SER A 360 14.96 1.82 14.55
N SER A 361 15.56 2.33 13.48
CA SER A 361 16.87 2.98 13.50
C SER A 361 16.85 4.37 14.16
N ASN A 362 15.72 5.08 14.03
CA ASN A 362 15.49 6.38 14.63
C ASN A 362 15.00 6.31 16.09
N LEU A 363 14.44 5.18 16.52
CA LEU A 363 14.04 4.90 17.91
C LEU A 363 15.25 4.71 18.86
N LYS A 364 15.90 5.82 19.20
CA LYS A 364 17.01 5.89 20.16
C LYS A 364 16.50 5.79 21.61
N ILE A 365 17.43 5.76 22.56
CA ILE A 365 17.11 5.69 23.98
C ILE A 365 16.51 7.06 24.41
N PRO A 366 15.31 7.10 25.01
CA PRO A 366 14.69 8.33 25.47
C PRO A 366 15.43 8.93 26.67
N GLN A 367 15.30 10.24 26.90
CA GLN A 367 16.01 10.96 27.97
C GLN A 367 15.10 11.50 29.08
N ASN A 368 13.83 11.77 28.81
CA ASN A 368 12.87 12.34 29.76
C ASN A 368 11.53 11.60 29.75
N GLY A 369 10.66 11.88 30.73
CA GLY A 369 9.34 11.25 30.88
C GLY A 369 8.48 11.25 29.60
N PRO A 370 8.29 12.40 28.93
CA PRO A 370 7.54 12.46 27.67
C PRO A 370 8.13 11.59 26.55
N GLN A 371 9.46 11.58 26.40
CA GLN A 371 10.13 10.72 25.42
C GLN A 371 10.03 9.23 25.78
N ILE A 372 10.01 8.87 27.06
CA ILE A 372 9.81 7.49 27.52
C ILE A 372 8.43 7.00 27.10
N TYR A 373 7.39 7.80 27.34
CA TYR A 373 6.05 7.47 26.88
C TYR A 373 6.00 7.35 25.36
N HIS A 374 6.51 8.36 24.63
CA HIS A 374 6.53 8.34 23.17
C HIS A 374 7.23 7.08 22.64
N TYR A 375 8.38 6.71 23.22
CA TYR A 375 9.14 5.52 22.86
C TYR A 375 8.33 4.23 23.00
N PHE A 376 7.68 4.02 24.16
CA PHE A 376 6.88 2.82 24.40
C PHE A 376 5.59 2.81 23.56
N TYR A 377 4.98 3.98 23.35
CA TYR A 377 3.84 4.15 22.46
C TYR A 377 4.21 3.75 21.03
N THR A 378 5.30 4.28 20.47
CA THR A 378 5.79 3.88 19.15
C THR A 378 6.16 2.40 19.09
N CYS A 379 6.71 1.82 20.16
CA CYS A 379 7.00 0.38 20.19
C CYS A 379 5.72 -0.48 20.13
N ASN A 380 4.65 -0.07 20.83
CA ASN A 380 3.33 -0.71 20.74
C ASN A 380 2.72 -0.54 19.34
N TYR A 381 2.84 0.65 18.75
CA TYR A 381 2.41 0.91 17.37
C TYR A 381 3.19 0.06 16.36
N LEU A 382 4.50 -0.06 16.50
CA LEU A 382 5.34 -0.93 15.67
C LEU A 382 4.97 -2.41 15.80
N TRP A 383 4.54 -2.85 16.99
CA TRP A 383 4.16 -4.23 17.22
C TRP A 383 3.02 -4.68 16.30
N LYS A 384 2.05 -3.79 16.05
CA LYS A 384 0.93 -4.00 15.11
C LYS A 384 1.40 -4.51 13.74
N PHE A 385 2.48 -3.92 13.23
CA PHE A 385 3.04 -4.29 11.92
C PHE A 385 4.05 -5.43 12.02
N LYS A 386 4.87 -5.44 13.07
CA LYS A 386 5.89 -6.47 13.28
C LYS A 386 5.29 -7.85 13.54
N SER A 387 4.12 -7.94 14.17
CA SER A 387 3.47 -9.22 14.47
C SER A 387 3.01 -9.96 13.21
N MET A 388 2.79 -9.26 12.10
CA MET A 388 2.57 -9.85 10.77
C MET A 388 3.77 -10.66 10.28
N PHE A 389 4.97 -10.35 10.79
CA PHE A 389 6.20 -11.02 10.41
C PHE A 389 6.56 -12.08 11.46
N PHE A 390 6.83 -13.31 11.01
CA PHE A 390 7.10 -14.49 11.84
C PHE A 390 8.27 -14.38 12.84
N TYR A 391 9.00 -13.26 12.89
CA TYR A 391 10.15 -13.09 13.78
C TYR A 391 10.15 -11.69 14.40
N SER A 392 9.37 -11.50 15.45
CA SER A 392 9.49 -10.34 16.34
C SER A 392 10.61 -10.57 17.35
N ASP A 393 11.48 -9.57 17.54
CA ASP A 393 12.47 -9.63 18.63
C ASP A 393 11.72 -9.75 19.96
N LYS A 394 12.21 -10.62 20.85
CA LYS A 394 11.71 -10.76 22.21
C LYS A 394 11.66 -9.40 22.93
N GLN A 395 12.59 -8.49 22.62
CA GLN A 395 12.57 -7.13 23.16
C GLN A 395 11.36 -6.31 22.67
N ASP A 396 10.91 -6.49 21.43
CA ASP A 396 9.74 -5.79 20.90
C ASP A 396 8.47 -6.25 21.63
N PHE A 397 8.36 -7.56 21.90
CA PHE A 397 7.27 -8.14 22.69
C PHE A 397 7.16 -7.53 24.09
N TRP A 398 8.28 -7.46 24.83
CA TRP A 398 8.28 -6.89 26.18
C TRP A 398 8.01 -5.38 26.21
N ARG A 399 8.49 -4.63 25.21
CA ARG A 399 8.19 -3.18 25.11
C ARG A 399 6.71 -2.93 24.86
N MET A 400 6.10 -3.72 23.98
CA MET A 400 4.65 -3.67 23.75
C MET A 400 3.87 -3.98 25.03
N LEU A 401 4.19 -5.09 25.73
CA LEU A 401 3.49 -5.45 26.96
C LEU A 401 3.68 -4.40 28.06
N PHE A 402 4.88 -3.81 28.17
CA PHE A 402 5.14 -2.73 29.13
C PHE A 402 4.24 -1.52 28.88
N TYR A 403 4.10 -1.09 27.61
CA TYR A 403 3.22 0.02 27.24
C TYR A 403 1.76 -0.26 27.64
N ARG A 404 1.23 -1.42 27.23
CA ARG A 404 -0.16 -1.80 27.47
C ARG A 404 -0.46 -1.94 28.97
N ALA A 405 0.44 -2.60 29.70
CA ALA A 405 0.29 -2.79 31.14
C ALA A 405 0.33 -1.46 31.90
N LEU A 406 1.25 -0.55 31.58
CA LEU A 406 1.42 0.71 32.33
C LEU A 406 0.41 1.78 31.92
N TYR A 407 0.21 1.99 30.62
CA TYR A 407 -0.51 3.16 30.10
C TYR A 407 -1.95 2.86 29.70
N GLU A 408 -2.27 1.64 29.27
CA GLU A 408 -3.65 1.28 28.89
C GLU A 408 -4.42 0.65 30.06
N GLU A 409 -3.83 -0.33 30.75
CA GLU A 409 -4.50 -1.10 31.82
C GLU A 409 -4.12 -0.66 33.25
N ASN A 410 -3.10 0.20 33.40
CA ASN A 410 -2.59 0.67 34.70
C ASN A 410 -2.24 -0.46 35.71
N ASN A 411 -1.75 -1.60 35.23
CA ASN A 411 -1.35 -2.75 36.03
C ASN A 411 0.13 -2.65 36.47
N LYS A 412 0.36 -1.92 37.57
CA LYS A 412 1.70 -1.64 38.10
C LYS A 412 2.48 -2.90 38.55
N GLU A 413 1.79 -3.92 39.02
CA GLU A 413 2.43 -5.16 39.52
C GLU A 413 3.07 -5.95 38.37
N ILE A 414 2.35 -6.13 37.27
CA ILE A 414 2.91 -6.72 36.05
C ILE A 414 4.05 -5.88 35.48
N VAL A 415 3.94 -4.55 35.50
CA VAL A 415 5.00 -3.65 35.00
C VAL A 415 6.32 -3.84 35.76
N LYS A 416 6.27 -4.02 37.09
CA LYS A 416 7.46 -4.28 37.92
C LYS A 416 8.17 -5.57 37.50
N LYS A 417 7.42 -6.61 37.11
CA LYS A 417 7.95 -7.89 36.62
C LYS A 417 8.43 -7.87 35.17
N ILE A 418 7.85 -7.02 34.33
CA ILE A 418 8.31 -6.82 32.94
C ILE A 418 9.60 -5.99 32.90
N ARG A 419 9.77 -5.01 33.79
CA ARG A 419 10.93 -4.08 33.77
C ARG A 419 12.30 -4.78 33.63
N PRO A 420 12.64 -5.84 34.38
CA PRO A 420 13.91 -6.56 34.24
C PRO A 420 14.13 -7.22 32.87
N LEU A 421 13.06 -7.48 32.12
CA LEU A 421 13.09 -8.15 30.81
C LEU A 421 13.36 -7.16 29.65
N LEU A 422 13.25 -5.86 29.93
CA LEU A 422 13.59 -4.78 28.99
C LEU A 422 15.11 -4.58 28.86
N ASN A 423 15.55 -3.87 27.82
CA ASN A 423 16.96 -3.57 27.60
C ASN A 423 17.61 -2.87 28.81
N LYS A 424 18.78 -3.37 29.25
CA LYS A 424 19.57 -2.85 30.38
C LYS A 424 19.80 -1.34 30.35
N ARG A 425 19.83 -0.72 29.16
CA ARG A 425 20.00 0.74 29.02
C ARG A 425 18.74 1.55 29.34
N ILE A 426 17.56 0.94 29.23
CA ILE A 426 16.26 1.58 29.47
C ILE A 426 15.84 1.41 30.94
N GLN A 427 16.17 0.28 31.56
CA GLN A 427 15.80 -0.02 32.95
C GLN A 427 16.08 1.11 33.96
N PRO A 428 17.23 1.83 33.92
CA PRO A 428 17.52 2.92 34.87
C PRO A 428 16.55 4.10 34.75
N LEU A 429 15.97 4.31 33.56
CA LEU A 429 15.01 5.38 33.28
C LEU A 429 13.62 5.06 33.85
N LEU A 430 13.38 3.81 34.25
CA LEU A 430 12.10 3.28 34.73
C LEU A 430 12.10 3.08 36.27
N SER A 431 12.82 3.95 36.98
CA SER A 431 12.99 3.88 38.43
C SER A 431 11.71 4.26 39.18
N ASN A 432 10.94 5.22 38.68
CA ASN A 432 9.67 5.66 39.28
C ASN A 432 8.49 5.51 38.29
N ILE A 433 7.86 4.34 38.31
CA ILE A 433 6.74 3.97 37.43
C ILE A 433 5.50 4.85 37.69
N GLU A 434 5.26 5.28 38.92
CA GLU A 434 4.07 6.06 39.28
C GLU A 434 4.12 7.48 38.73
N ASN A 435 5.27 8.13 38.83
CA ASN A 435 5.48 9.45 38.22
C ASN A 435 5.34 9.38 36.70
N LEU A 436 5.90 8.34 36.07
CA LEU A 436 5.78 8.15 34.62
C LEU A 436 4.33 8.04 34.15
N HIS A 437 3.46 7.32 34.87
CA HIS A 437 2.05 7.23 34.49
C HIS A 437 1.31 8.57 34.70
N ASN A 438 1.57 9.27 35.81
CA ASN A 438 0.89 10.52 36.12
C ASN A 438 1.30 11.68 35.20
N GLU A 439 2.59 11.81 34.88
CA GLU A 439 3.10 12.79 33.90
C GLU A 439 2.50 12.59 32.50
N THR A 440 2.06 11.37 32.18
CA THR A 440 1.54 11.02 30.84
C THR A 440 0.05 11.26 30.63
N LYS A 441 -0.74 11.48 31.68
CA LYS A 441 -2.18 11.77 31.53
C LYS A 441 -2.44 13.07 30.78
N GLU A 442 -1.55 14.06 30.90
CA GLU A 442 -1.57 15.29 30.12
C GLU A 442 -0.97 15.10 28.71
N LEU A 443 -0.10 14.11 28.55
CA LEU A 443 0.58 13.78 27.28
C LEU A 443 -0.30 13.00 26.29
N ASN A 444 -1.27 12.20 26.76
CA ASN A 444 -2.23 11.51 25.89
C ASN A 444 -2.99 12.45 24.94
N LYS A 445 -3.10 13.73 25.29
CA LYS A 445 -3.76 14.76 24.45
C LYS A 445 -2.79 15.63 23.64
N THR A 446 -1.50 15.60 23.96
CA THR A 446 -0.49 16.52 23.39
C THR A 446 0.57 15.83 22.54
N ILE A 447 0.78 14.52 22.74
CA ILE A 447 1.57 13.69 21.82
C ILE A 447 0.65 13.34 20.66
N TYR A 448 1.04 13.72 19.44
CA TYR A 448 0.27 13.47 18.22
C TYR A 448 -0.13 11.99 18.16
N SER A 449 -1.43 11.71 18.00
CA SER A 449 -1.93 10.35 17.96
C SER A 449 -1.46 9.68 16.66
N LEU A 450 -0.54 8.72 16.79
CA LEU A 450 -0.16 7.83 15.68
C LEU A 450 -1.33 6.96 15.17
N GLU A 451 -2.40 6.90 15.93
CA GLU A 451 -3.61 6.16 15.63
C GLU A 451 -4.76 7.14 15.44
N ASP A 452 -5.62 6.87 14.46
CA ASP A 452 -6.93 7.50 14.38
C ASP A 452 -7.72 7.14 15.64
N GLU A 453 -8.61 8.03 16.10
CA GLU A 453 -9.52 7.68 17.20
C GLU A 453 -10.24 6.40 16.82
N ILE A 454 -10.02 5.33 17.60
CA ILE A 454 -10.77 4.10 17.43
C ILE A 454 -12.21 4.48 17.73
N ASP A 455 -13.05 4.57 16.70
CA ASP A 455 -14.49 4.56 16.87
C ASP A 455 -14.78 3.37 17.78
N ASN A 456 -15.14 3.65 19.03
CA ASN A 456 -15.62 2.61 19.91
C ASN A 456 -16.87 2.09 19.23
N ILE A 457 -16.74 0.95 18.56
CA ILE A 457 -17.80 0.26 17.81
C ILE A 457 -19.05 0.03 18.70
N LEU A 458 -18.90 0.19 20.02
CA LEU A 458 -19.90 0.01 21.06
C LEU A 458 -20.32 1.31 21.77
N ASP A 459 -19.75 2.48 21.46
CA ASP A 459 -20.16 3.74 22.10
C ASP A 459 -21.61 4.07 21.72
N GLY A 460 -22.48 4.08 22.74
CA GLY A 460 -23.92 4.35 22.59
C GLY A 460 -24.82 3.11 22.45
N ILE A 461 -24.27 1.89 22.46
CA ILE A 461 -25.08 0.66 22.43
C ILE A 461 -25.00 -0.02 23.80
N ASP A 462 -26.08 0.02 24.58
CA ASP A 462 -26.21 -0.85 25.76
C ASP A 462 -26.37 -2.29 25.23
N PHE A 463 -25.29 -3.08 25.34
CA PHE A 463 -25.15 -4.36 24.66
C PHE A 463 -24.96 -5.49 25.68
N ASP A 464 -26.04 -6.17 26.05
CA ASP A 464 -25.95 -7.37 26.89
C ASP A 464 -25.50 -8.56 26.03
N ILE A 465 -24.24 -8.95 26.19
CA ILE A 465 -23.58 -9.96 25.36
C ILE A 465 -24.17 -11.34 25.68
N LYS A 466 -24.65 -12.03 24.65
CA LYS A 466 -25.05 -13.43 24.67
C LYS A 466 -23.85 -14.34 24.40
N ASN A 467 -23.22 -14.17 23.24
CA ASN A 467 -22.08 -14.96 22.80
C ASN A 467 -21.01 -14.07 22.15
N ILE A 468 -19.73 -14.41 22.33
CA ILE A 468 -18.60 -13.88 21.56
C ILE A 468 -17.93 -15.04 20.83
N ILE A 469 -17.64 -14.87 19.56
CA ILE A 469 -16.84 -15.79 18.75
C ILE A 469 -15.62 -15.00 18.27
N LEU A 470 -14.43 -15.42 18.67
CA LEU A 470 -13.16 -14.92 18.19
C LEU A 470 -12.52 -16.00 17.31
N ARG A 471 -12.19 -15.69 16.06
CA ARG A 471 -11.50 -16.60 15.16
C ARG A 471 -10.11 -16.05 14.83
N ILE A 472 -9.09 -16.89 14.99
CA ILE A 472 -7.69 -16.63 14.63
C ILE A 472 -7.31 -17.61 13.52
N ASN A 473 -7.02 -17.08 12.32
CA ASN A 473 -6.62 -17.95 11.21
C ASN A 473 -5.13 -18.35 11.29
N SER A 474 -4.70 -19.22 10.38
CA SER A 474 -3.30 -19.71 10.32
C SER A 474 -2.26 -18.61 10.05
N GLN A 475 -2.67 -17.43 9.61
CA GLN A 475 -1.82 -16.25 9.42
C GLN A 475 -1.80 -15.33 10.65
N GLY A 476 -2.59 -15.64 11.69
CA GLY A 476 -2.76 -14.81 12.88
C GLY A 476 -3.81 -13.72 12.76
N GLU A 477 -4.59 -13.66 11.66
CA GLU A 477 -5.66 -12.67 11.51
C GLU A 477 -6.83 -12.97 12.45
N LEU A 478 -7.29 -11.92 13.14
CA LEU A 478 -8.38 -12.00 14.11
C LEU A 478 -9.69 -11.51 13.49
N SER A 479 -10.75 -12.29 13.67
CA SER A 479 -12.13 -11.89 13.38
C SER A 479 -13.00 -12.13 14.59
N TYR A 480 -14.02 -11.30 14.79
CA TYR A 480 -14.91 -11.38 15.93
C TYR A 480 -16.37 -11.32 15.51
N ARG A 481 -17.22 -11.96 16.30
CA ARG A 481 -18.67 -11.87 16.23
C ARG A 481 -19.22 -11.84 17.65
N ILE A 482 -20.09 -10.88 17.92
CA ILE A 482 -20.76 -10.70 19.19
C ILE A 482 -22.26 -10.81 18.93
N LEU A 483 -22.95 -11.63 19.70
CA LEU A 483 -24.39 -11.77 19.72
C LEU A 483 -24.89 -11.12 21.01
N SER A 484 -25.93 -10.29 20.96
CA SER A 484 -26.63 -9.80 22.15
C SER A 484 -27.75 -10.74 22.59
N LEU A 485 -28.28 -10.53 23.78
CA LEU A 485 -29.51 -11.18 24.27
C LEU A 485 -30.72 -10.90 23.36
N ASP A 486 -30.79 -9.68 22.80
CA ASP A 486 -31.80 -9.26 21.80
C ASP A 486 -31.55 -9.84 20.38
N ASN A 487 -30.61 -10.79 20.24
CA ASN A 487 -30.15 -11.34 18.96
C ASN A 487 -29.59 -10.29 17.97
N LYS A 488 -29.15 -9.11 18.45
CA LYS A 488 -28.37 -8.19 17.62
C LYS A 488 -26.99 -8.79 17.42
N THR A 489 -26.48 -8.71 16.20
CA THR A 489 -25.17 -9.25 15.82
C THR A 489 -24.23 -8.12 15.46
N LEU A 490 -23.03 -8.16 16.03
CA LEU A 490 -21.94 -7.26 15.73
C LEU A 490 -20.75 -8.10 15.29
N GLU A 491 -20.25 -7.89 14.08
CA GLU A 491 -19.16 -8.67 13.52
C GLU A 491 -18.11 -7.77 12.87
N GLY A 492 -16.86 -8.24 12.87
CA GLY A 492 -15.75 -7.49 12.29
C GLY A 492 -14.48 -8.32 12.17
N LYS A 493 -13.51 -7.75 11.46
CA LYS A 493 -12.15 -8.28 11.32
C LYS A 493 -11.17 -7.24 11.80
N ILE A 494 -10.19 -7.66 12.59
CA ILE A 494 -9.08 -6.80 13.02
C ILE A 494 -8.09 -6.77 11.86
N LYS A 495 -7.90 -5.58 11.29
CA LYS A 495 -7.14 -5.39 10.06
C LYS A 495 -5.65 -5.09 10.31
N ASP A 496 -5.32 -4.53 11.47
CA ASP A 496 -4.01 -3.92 11.72
C ASP A 496 -3.27 -4.51 12.93
N GLU A 497 -3.63 -5.72 13.38
CA GLU A 497 -2.86 -6.41 14.42
C GLU A 497 -3.06 -7.92 14.31
N PHE A 498 -1.96 -8.65 14.13
CA PHE A 498 -1.95 -10.11 14.02
C PHE A 498 -1.60 -10.76 15.36
N TRP A 499 -2.24 -11.89 15.65
CA TRP A 499 -1.89 -12.74 16.77
C TRP A 499 -0.52 -13.41 16.56
N ASN A 500 0.39 -13.22 17.50
CA ASN A 500 1.70 -13.87 17.51
C ASN A 500 1.95 -14.55 18.87
N ASP A 501 1.90 -15.87 18.87
CA ASP A 501 2.03 -16.73 20.04
C ASP A 501 3.47 -17.15 20.37
N THR A 502 4.46 -16.74 19.58
CA THR A 502 5.82 -17.30 19.68
C THR A 502 6.43 -17.09 21.07
N HIS A 503 6.38 -15.86 21.59
CA HIS A 503 6.93 -15.51 22.92
C HIS A 503 6.00 -15.96 24.06
N LEU A 504 4.70 -16.00 23.81
CA LEU A 504 3.72 -16.57 24.74
C LEU A 504 3.97 -18.07 24.95
N MET A 505 4.31 -18.80 23.89
CA MET A 505 4.71 -20.21 23.96
C MET A 505 6.02 -20.41 24.73
N GLU A 506 6.98 -19.48 24.63
CA GLU A 506 8.20 -19.55 25.45
C GLU A 506 7.87 -19.41 26.94
N LEU A 507 7.00 -18.46 27.30
CA LEU A 507 6.53 -18.26 28.67
C LEU A 507 5.76 -19.49 29.18
N TYR A 508 4.83 -19.98 28.36
CA TYR A 508 4.06 -21.18 28.65
C TYR A 508 4.98 -22.38 28.90
N ASN A 509 5.87 -22.68 27.96
CA ASN A 509 6.78 -23.80 28.08
C ASN A 509 7.69 -23.66 29.29
N ASP A 510 8.15 -22.45 29.64
CA ASP A 510 8.97 -22.25 30.83
C ASP A 510 8.19 -22.54 32.12
N LEU A 511 6.95 -22.04 32.23
CA LEU A 511 6.09 -22.22 33.40
C LEU A 511 5.70 -23.68 33.65
N PHE A 512 5.42 -24.43 32.58
CA PHE A 512 4.97 -25.82 32.64
C PHE A 512 6.08 -26.85 32.39
N SER A 513 7.30 -26.41 32.10
CA SER A 513 8.45 -27.32 32.03
C SER A 513 8.97 -27.69 33.42
N ASN A 514 9.41 -28.95 33.57
CA ASN A 514 10.08 -29.45 34.78
C ASN A 514 11.55 -28.96 34.87
N LYS A 515 11.83 -27.71 34.52
CA LYS A 515 13.18 -27.14 34.65
C LYS A 515 13.44 -26.73 36.11
N GLU A 516 14.61 -27.08 36.63
CA GLU A 516 15.03 -26.71 38.00
C GLU A 516 15.16 -25.19 38.19
N VAL A 517 15.46 -24.45 37.11
CA VAL A 517 15.53 -22.98 37.11
C VAL A 517 14.60 -22.46 36.03
N ARG A 518 13.58 -21.72 36.43
CA ARG A 518 12.70 -20.98 35.52
C ARG A 518 13.39 -19.74 34.98
N ILE A 519 13.19 -19.45 33.71
CA ILE A 519 13.68 -18.24 33.05
C ILE A 519 12.82 -17.04 33.45
N TYR A 520 11.51 -17.26 33.66
CA TYR A 520 10.55 -16.22 34.02
C TYR A 520 9.87 -16.51 35.36
N ASP A 521 9.70 -15.45 36.15
CA ASP A 521 9.04 -15.49 37.45
C ASP A 521 7.60 -14.98 37.38
N PHE A 522 6.79 -15.65 36.55
CA PHE A 522 5.36 -15.37 36.43
C PHE A 522 4.51 -16.44 37.11
N SER A 523 3.39 -16.05 37.71
CA SER A 523 2.34 -16.97 38.14
C SER A 523 1.43 -17.35 36.97
N LEU A 524 0.54 -18.32 37.19
CA LEU A 524 -0.49 -18.67 36.21
C LEU A 524 -1.45 -17.51 35.93
N GLU A 525 -1.84 -16.78 36.97
CA GLU A 525 -2.70 -15.59 36.87
C GLU A 525 -2.02 -14.47 36.08
N GLU A 526 -0.72 -14.29 36.29
CA GLU A 526 0.07 -13.29 35.56
C GLU A 526 0.27 -13.70 34.09
N LEU A 527 0.38 -15.00 33.78
CA LEU A 527 0.35 -15.49 32.40
C LEU A 527 -0.99 -15.15 31.73
N GLY A 528 -2.11 -15.35 32.43
CA GLY A 528 -3.44 -14.94 31.96
C GLY A 528 -3.52 -13.44 31.67
N THR A 529 -2.94 -12.62 32.55
CA THR A 529 -2.84 -11.17 32.36
C THR A 529 -1.99 -10.81 31.14
N ILE A 530 -0.85 -11.49 30.92
CA ILE A 530 -0.01 -11.31 29.73
C ILE A 530 -0.75 -11.70 28.45
N LEU A 531 -1.54 -12.79 28.48
CA LEU A 531 -2.39 -13.20 27.36
C LEU A 531 -3.44 -12.12 27.05
N TYR A 532 -4.12 -11.57 28.06
CA TYR A 532 -5.05 -10.46 27.89
C TYR A 532 -4.38 -9.22 27.27
N LEU A 533 -3.21 -8.83 27.78
CA LEU A 533 -2.41 -7.71 27.26
C LEU A 533 -1.91 -7.97 25.83
N SER A 534 -1.78 -9.22 25.40
CA SER A 534 -1.36 -9.55 24.03
C SER A 534 -2.48 -9.38 22.98
N LEU A 535 -3.76 -9.37 23.39
CA LEU A 535 -4.90 -9.17 22.49
C LEU A 535 -4.92 -7.73 21.92
N PRO A 536 -5.56 -7.49 20.77
CA PRO A 536 -5.73 -6.12 20.28
C PRO A 536 -6.66 -5.30 21.18
N LYS A 537 -6.45 -3.97 21.20
CA LYS A 537 -7.21 -3.04 22.05
C LYS A 537 -8.73 -3.13 21.84
N ILE A 538 -9.20 -3.32 20.60
CA ILE A 538 -10.63 -3.50 20.30
C ILE A 538 -11.22 -4.68 21.08
N ILE A 539 -10.51 -5.81 21.11
CA ILE A 539 -10.95 -7.01 21.85
C ILE A 539 -10.88 -6.79 23.36
N ARG A 540 -9.82 -6.12 23.85
CA ARG A 540 -9.73 -5.73 25.27
C ARG A 540 -10.87 -4.81 25.70
N ASN A 541 -11.25 -3.84 24.86
CA ASN A 541 -12.38 -2.93 25.09
C ASN A 541 -13.70 -3.70 25.13
N ILE A 542 -13.90 -4.68 24.24
CA ILE A 542 -15.07 -5.58 24.29
C ILE A 542 -15.10 -6.30 25.64
N PHE A 543 -13.96 -6.84 26.10
CA PHE A 543 -13.86 -7.52 27.39
C PHE A 543 -14.05 -6.58 28.59
N SER A 544 -13.59 -5.33 28.54
CA SER A 544 -13.73 -4.38 29.65
C SER A 544 -15.16 -3.83 29.81
N GLN A 545 -15.95 -3.86 28.73
CA GLN A 545 -17.38 -3.52 28.75
C GLN A 545 -18.28 -4.62 29.31
N PHE A 546 -17.73 -5.79 29.68
CA PHE A 546 -18.47 -6.79 30.45
C PHE A 546 -18.89 -6.21 31.80
N LYS A 547 -20.08 -5.65 31.85
CA LYS A 547 -20.78 -5.40 33.11
C LYS A 547 -21.69 -6.61 33.34
N PHE A 548 -21.48 -7.32 34.44
CA PHE A 548 -22.43 -8.30 34.96
C PHE A 548 -23.73 -7.57 35.35
N LYS A 549 -24.57 -7.21 34.37
CA LYS A 549 -25.85 -6.53 34.61
C LYS A 549 -26.98 -7.51 34.95
N SER A 550 -26.85 -8.79 34.60
CA SER A 550 -27.81 -9.83 34.96
C SER A 550 -27.10 -11.02 35.61
N ILE A 551 -27.50 -11.36 36.83
CA ILE A 551 -27.07 -12.57 37.55
C ILE A 551 -27.56 -13.84 36.82
N ASP A 552 -28.55 -13.69 35.92
CA ASP A 552 -29.28 -14.79 35.29
C ASP A 552 -28.72 -15.24 33.92
N PHE A 553 -27.70 -14.56 33.37
CA PHE A 553 -27.17 -14.91 32.06
C PHE A 553 -25.64 -14.87 31.99
N ILE A 554 -25.03 -15.98 31.55
CA ILE A 554 -23.59 -16.15 31.47
C ILE A 554 -23.15 -16.14 29.99
N PRO A 555 -22.41 -15.11 29.54
CA PRO A 555 -22.03 -14.91 28.14
C PRO A 555 -21.00 -15.91 27.61
N GLN A 556 -21.32 -16.70 26.58
CA GLN A 556 -20.41 -17.73 26.08
C GLN A 556 -19.31 -17.15 25.17
N ILE A 557 -18.05 -17.49 25.41
CA ILE A 557 -16.92 -17.07 24.56
C ILE A 557 -16.33 -18.28 23.84
N TYR A 558 -16.24 -18.18 22.52
CA TYR A 558 -15.71 -19.22 21.63
C TYR A 558 -14.43 -18.72 20.96
N PHE A 559 -13.36 -19.51 21.01
CA PHE A 559 -12.16 -19.30 20.21
C PHE A 559 -12.07 -20.35 19.10
N ILE A 560 -11.98 -19.91 17.84
CA ILE A 560 -11.79 -20.76 16.67
C ILE A 560 -10.38 -20.50 16.14
N ILE A 561 -9.47 -21.46 16.28
CA ILE A 561 -8.06 -21.27 15.91
C ILE A 561 -7.67 -22.33 14.88
N ASP A 562 -7.20 -21.90 13.70
CA ASP A 562 -6.81 -22.81 12.62
C ASP A 562 -5.59 -23.68 13.01
N SER A 563 -4.69 -23.14 13.84
CA SER A 563 -3.49 -23.84 14.36
C SER A 563 -3.30 -23.54 15.84
N MET A 564 -3.75 -24.44 16.71
CA MET A 564 -3.63 -24.30 18.16
C MET A 564 -2.20 -24.64 18.62
N THR A 565 -1.53 -23.69 19.26
CA THR A 565 -0.16 -23.84 19.80
C THR A 565 -0.15 -23.77 21.33
N ILE A 566 -0.94 -22.87 21.93
CA ILE A 566 -1.14 -22.72 23.39
C ILE A 566 -2.45 -23.41 23.80
N PRO A 567 -2.45 -24.27 24.84
CA PRO A 567 -3.67 -24.78 25.45
C PRO A 567 -4.42 -23.65 26.17
N PHE A 568 -5.59 -23.25 25.65
CA PHE A 568 -6.43 -22.19 26.23
C PHE A 568 -7.12 -22.57 27.55
N GLU A 569 -7.01 -23.83 27.98
CA GLU A 569 -7.60 -24.36 29.22
C GLU A 569 -6.97 -23.80 30.52
N LEU A 570 -5.96 -22.92 30.43
CA LEU A 570 -5.12 -22.50 31.56
C LEU A 570 -5.32 -21.04 32.02
N ILE A 571 -6.34 -20.34 31.49
CA ILE A 571 -6.75 -19.03 31.99
C ILE A 571 -7.64 -19.25 33.22
N TYR A 572 -7.08 -19.13 34.43
CA TYR A 572 -7.80 -19.25 35.71
C TYR A 572 -7.97 -17.88 36.38
N ASP A 573 -8.92 -17.67 37.29
CA ASP A 573 -10.39 -17.83 37.31
C ASP A 573 -10.84 -17.04 38.54
N GLY A 574 -11.75 -16.11 38.31
CA GLY A 574 -12.51 -15.39 39.31
C GLY A 574 -13.97 -15.35 38.89
N ASN A 575 -14.49 -16.55 38.56
CA ASN A 575 -15.81 -16.92 38.06
C ASN A 575 -15.98 -16.95 36.53
N PHE A 576 -16.03 -18.20 36.05
CA PHE A 576 -16.80 -18.79 34.94
C PHE A 576 -16.06 -19.04 33.62
N PHE A 577 -15.86 -20.33 33.25
CA PHE A 577 -16.66 -21.04 32.24
C PHE A 577 -16.34 -22.55 32.15
N PHE A 578 -17.39 -23.39 32.16
CA PHE A 578 -17.33 -24.78 31.72
C PHE A 578 -17.17 -24.82 30.18
N LEU A 579 -15.95 -24.98 29.69
CA LEU A 579 -15.67 -25.37 28.30
C LEU A 579 -16.03 -26.85 28.09
N LYS A 580 -17.28 -27.14 27.74
CA LYS A 580 -17.63 -28.38 27.02
C LYS A 580 -17.87 -28.03 25.56
N TYR A 581 -17.20 -28.77 24.69
CA TYR A 581 -17.25 -28.79 23.22
C TYR A 581 -16.33 -27.78 22.50
N SER A 582 -15.11 -28.22 22.21
CA SER A 582 -14.34 -27.77 21.04
C SER A 582 -14.70 -28.67 19.85
N CYS A 583 -15.18 -28.09 18.75
CA CYS A 583 -15.34 -28.77 17.46
C CYS A 583 -14.35 -28.17 16.46
N GLY A 584 -13.46 -28.99 15.92
CA GLY A 584 -12.56 -28.62 14.83
C GLY A 584 -13.19 -28.94 13.47
N TYR A 585 -13.10 -28.00 12.52
CA TYR A 585 -13.40 -28.23 11.11
C TYR A 585 -12.15 -27.99 10.26
N ASN A 586 -11.99 -28.78 9.20
CA ASN A 586 -11.05 -28.48 8.13
C ASN A 586 -11.60 -28.94 6.77
N LYS A 587 -11.99 -27.99 5.90
CA LYS A 587 -11.52 -27.78 4.51
C LYS A 587 -12.36 -26.67 3.82
N GLY A 588 -11.70 -25.59 3.39
CA GLY A 588 -12.31 -24.41 2.75
C GLY A 588 -12.82 -23.38 3.76
N GLU A 589 -12.71 -22.07 3.48
CA GLU A 589 -13.15 -20.99 4.39
C GLU A 589 -14.68 -20.96 4.49
N PRO A 590 -15.29 -21.45 5.60
CA PRO A 590 -16.71 -21.30 5.81
C PRO A 590 -16.94 -19.95 6.49
N PRO A 591 -18.03 -19.24 6.18
CA PRO A 591 -18.38 -18.05 6.93
C PRO A 591 -18.67 -18.41 8.39
N ILE A 592 -18.40 -17.47 9.32
CA ILE A 592 -18.55 -17.66 10.78
C ILE A 592 -19.98 -18.09 11.17
N HIS A 593 -20.96 -17.89 10.28
CA HIS A 593 -22.33 -18.32 10.46
C HIS A 593 -22.61 -19.79 10.14
N GLY A 594 -21.71 -20.53 9.46
CA GLY A 594 -22.01 -21.83 8.83
C GLY A 594 -23.04 -21.69 7.70
N VAL A 595 -23.03 -22.51 6.64
CA VAL A 595 -23.95 -22.31 5.52
C VAL A 595 -25.43 -22.42 5.97
N ASN A 596 -26.14 -21.29 6.03
CA ASN A 596 -27.58 -21.29 6.22
C ASN A 596 -28.23 -21.59 4.87
N PHE A 597 -28.61 -22.84 4.66
CA PHE A 597 -29.60 -23.16 3.64
C PHE A 597 -30.93 -22.58 4.13
N LYS A 598 -31.30 -21.40 3.62
CA LYS A 598 -32.70 -21.02 3.66
C LYS A 598 -33.42 -22.04 2.79
N GLU A 599 -34.23 -22.89 3.39
CA GLU A 599 -35.32 -23.52 2.65
C GLU A 599 -36.12 -22.37 2.04
N GLU A 600 -36.19 -22.34 0.70
CA GLU A 600 -37.16 -21.50 0.01
C GLU A 600 -38.53 -21.96 0.49
N LYS A 601 -39.06 -21.30 1.53
CA LYS A 601 -40.49 -21.10 1.56
C LYS A 601 -40.79 -20.28 0.31
N ILE A 602 -41.30 -20.98 -0.69
CA ILE A 602 -42.11 -20.38 -1.74
C ILE A 602 -43.30 -19.81 -0.97
N ASP A 603 -43.12 -18.59 -0.44
CA ASP A 603 -44.27 -17.79 -0.10
C ASP A 603 -44.94 -17.55 -1.46
N ASP A 604 -46.07 -18.21 -1.68
CA ASP A 604 -46.98 -17.89 -2.77
C ASP A 604 -47.36 -16.42 -2.59
N ILE A 605 -46.63 -15.52 -3.26
CA ILE A 605 -46.97 -14.11 -3.34
C ILE A 605 -48.17 -14.00 -4.27
N THR A 606 -49.36 -14.23 -3.72
CA THR A 606 -50.60 -13.68 -4.24
C THR A 606 -50.63 -12.20 -3.90
N GLU A 607 -50.18 -11.37 -4.84
CA GLU A 607 -50.68 -10.02 -5.19
C GLU A 607 -49.55 -9.24 -5.91
N GLU A 608 -49.78 -8.90 -7.19
CA GLU A 608 -48.91 -8.02 -8.00
C GLU A 608 -48.94 -6.60 -7.41
N GLN A 609 -48.08 -6.32 -6.43
CA GLN A 609 -47.76 -4.95 -6.06
C GLN A 609 -46.86 -4.35 -7.15
N ASN A 610 -47.35 -3.31 -7.84
CA ASN A 610 -46.60 -2.51 -8.82
C ASN A 610 -45.44 -1.76 -8.13
N PHE A 611 -44.34 -2.46 -7.83
CA PHE A 611 -43.10 -1.84 -7.39
C PHE A 611 -42.46 -1.09 -8.56
N LYS A 612 -42.18 0.20 -8.36
CA LYS A 612 -41.38 0.99 -9.30
C LYS A 612 -39.97 1.23 -8.74
N TYR A 613 -38.96 1.13 -9.60
CA TYR A 613 -37.55 1.17 -9.21
C TYR A 613 -36.89 2.50 -9.57
N ASP A 614 -36.01 3.02 -8.70
CA ASP A 614 -35.13 4.14 -9.01
C ASP A 614 -33.74 3.65 -9.44
N ILE A 615 -33.22 4.24 -10.51
CA ILE A 615 -31.98 3.81 -11.16
C ILE A 615 -30.98 4.96 -11.23
N LEU A 616 -29.72 4.67 -10.89
CA LEU A 616 -28.58 5.56 -11.11
C LEU A 616 -27.68 4.98 -12.19
N ILE A 617 -27.37 5.77 -13.22
CA ILE A 617 -26.39 5.44 -14.24
C ILE A 617 -25.17 6.35 -14.07
N ILE A 618 -23.99 5.75 -13.94
CA ILE A 618 -22.72 6.45 -13.76
C ILE A 618 -21.83 6.18 -14.98
N ASP A 619 -21.48 7.24 -15.71
CA ASP A 619 -20.49 7.21 -16.79
C ASP A 619 -19.11 7.60 -16.27
N SER A 620 -18.17 6.66 -16.30
CA SER A 620 -16.73 6.88 -16.07
C SER A 620 -15.92 6.33 -17.24
N THR A 621 -16.41 6.52 -18.47
CA THR A 621 -15.75 6.08 -19.71
C THR A 621 -14.62 7.01 -20.17
N ASN A 622 -14.32 8.06 -19.40
CA ASN A 622 -13.27 9.05 -19.66
C ASN A 622 -13.43 9.75 -21.01
N THR A 623 -14.63 10.25 -21.29
CA THR A 623 -14.96 10.93 -22.57
C THR A 623 -14.29 12.30 -22.73
N ILE A 624 -13.86 12.92 -21.63
CA ILE A 624 -13.28 14.28 -21.61
C ILE A 624 -11.79 14.23 -21.19
N ASN A 625 -11.48 13.52 -20.11
CA ASN A 625 -10.15 13.40 -19.52
C ASN A 625 -9.96 11.99 -18.95
N PRO A 626 -8.71 11.50 -18.83
CA PRO A 626 -7.45 12.18 -19.14
C PRO A 626 -7.04 12.12 -20.62
N THR A 627 -6.26 13.11 -21.05
CA THR A 627 -5.71 13.22 -22.42
C THR A 627 -4.18 13.18 -22.41
N ARG A 628 -3.58 12.74 -23.52
CA ARG A 628 -2.14 12.83 -23.80
C ARG A 628 -1.87 13.61 -25.07
N TRP A 629 -0.72 14.26 -25.12
CA TRP A 629 -0.19 14.86 -26.33
C TRP A 629 0.30 13.79 -27.30
N ASN A 630 -0.18 13.84 -28.54
CA ASN A 630 0.31 13.04 -29.65
C ASN A 630 1.19 13.91 -30.54
N GLU A 631 2.49 13.59 -30.64
CA GLU A 631 3.43 14.38 -31.42
C GLU A 631 3.16 14.31 -32.93
N ASP A 632 2.73 13.15 -33.43
CA ASP A 632 2.51 12.92 -34.87
C ASP A 632 1.34 13.76 -35.38
N ILE A 633 0.27 13.85 -34.57
CA ILE A 633 -0.96 14.59 -34.91
C ILE A 633 -0.89 16.04 -34.39
N LYS A 634 0.07 16.37 -33.51
CA LYS A 634 0.20 17.66 -32.82
C LYS A 634 -1.08 18.10 -32.12
N ASN A 635 -1.78 17.16 -31.49
CA ASN A 635 -3.00 17.43 -30.75
C ASN A 635 -3.12 16.50 -29.53
N LYS A 636 -4.03 16.84 -28.61
CA LYS A 636 -4.39 15.97 -27.49
C LYS A 636 -5.35 14.87 -27.94
N GLU A 637 -5.10 13.66 -27.48
CA GLU A 637 -5.98 12.50 -27.66
C GLU A 637 -6.36 11.88 -26.31
N LEU A 638 -7.51 11.19 -26.25
CA LEU A 638 -7.96 10.50 -25.04
C LEU A 638 -7.05 9.31 -24.72
N LEU A 639 -6.71 9.17 -23.45
CA LEU A 639 -5.77 8.14 -23.00
C LEU A 639 -6.43 6.75 -22.87
N PHE A 640 -7.70 6.74 -22.45
CA PHE A 640 -8.46 5.51 -22.15
C PHE A 640 -9.81 5.48 -22.89
N PRO A 641 -9.82 5.45 -24.23
CA PRO A 641 -11.06 5.47 -24.99
C PRO A 641 -11.88 4.19 -24.76
N PHE A 642 -13.15 4.33 -24.42
CA PHE A 642 -14.09 3.22 -24.28
C PHE A 642 -15.34 3.36 -25.18
N PRO A 643 -15.21 3.21 -26.51
CA PRO A 643 -16.33 3.42 -27.46
C PRO A 643 -17.52 2.49 -27.21
N ALA A 644 -17.27 1.24 -26.85
CA ALA A 644 -18.32 0.27 -26.52
C ALA A 644 -19.13 0.69 -25.29
N GLY A 645 -18.49 1.33 -24.30
CA GLY A 645 -19.16 1.89 -23.12
C GLY A 645 -20.07 3.09 -23.49
N ALA A 646 -19.61 3.98 -24.36
CA ALA A 646 -20.42 5.10 -24.83
C ALA A 646 -21.69 4.64 -25.58
N ASN A 647 -21.56 3.61 -26.42
CA ASN A 647 -22.70 3.00 -27.12
C ASN A 647 -23.69 2.35 -26.13
N GLU A 648 -23.18 1.75 -25.06
CA GLU A 648 -24.00 1.12 -24.02
C GLU A 648 -24.72 2.13 -23.15
N LEU A 649 -24.06 3.24 -22.81
CA LEU A 649 -24.67 4.35 -22.09
C LEU A 649 -25.90 4.87 -22.84
N ASP A 650 -25.78 5.10 -24.15
CA ASP A 650 -26.90 5.54 -24.99
C ASP A 650 -28.05 4.50 -25.01
N PHE A 651 -27.71 3.22 -25.16
CA PHE A 651 -28.70 2.13 -25.16
C PHE A 651 -29.44 2.01 -23.82
N ILE A 652 -28.72 1.94 -22.70
CA ILE A 652 -29.30 1.73 -21.37
C ILE A 652 -30.13 2.94 -20.93
N SER A 653 -29.67 4.15 -21.26
CA SER A 653 -30.43 5.38 -21.04
C SER A 653 -31.77 5.34 -21.78
N LYS A 654 -31.79 4.93 -23.05
CA LYS A 654 -33.02 4.77 -23.83
C LYS A 654 -33.92 3.65 -23.29
N TYR A 655 -33.33 2.51 -22.97
CA TYR A 655 -34.05 1.33 -22.48
C TYR A 655 -34.81 1.63 -21.19
N PHE A 656 -34.15 2.16 -20.16
CA PHE A 656 -34.83 2.42 -18.89
C PHE A 656 -35.88 3.53 -18.97
N ASN A 657 -35.68 4.54 -19.83
CA ASN A 657 -36.69 5.58 -20.06
C ASN A 657 -37.99 5.03 -20.71
N GLN A 658 -37.93 3.84 -21.30
CA GLN A 658 -39.06 3.18 -21.96
C GLN A 658 -39.71 2.09 -21.08
N CYS A 659 -39.14 1.76 -19.92
CA CYS A 659 -39.66 0.72 -19.01
C CYS A 659 -40.69 1.32 -18.03
N GLU A 660 -41.89 0.73 -17.97
CA GLU A 660 -42.98 1.20 -17.10
C GLU A 660 -42.70 0.96 -15.60
N GLU A 661 -41.86 -0.04 -15.30
CA GLU A 661 -41.43 -0.43 -13.96
C GLU A 661 -40.40 0.55 -13.37
N VAL A 662 -39.87 1.50 -14.14
CA VAL A 662 -38.89 2.49 -13.67
C VAL A 662 -39.59 3.78 -13.24
N ARG A 663 -39.35 4.22 -11.99
CA ARG A 663 -39.92 5.46 -11.45
C ARG A 663 -39.10 6.67 -11.86
N SER A 664 -37.79 6.61 -11.64
CA SER A 664 -36.87 7.71 -11.92
C SER A 664 -35.50 7.18 -12.33
N ILE A 665 -34.84 7.94 -13.19
CA ILE A 665 -33.50 7.64 -13.69
C ILE A 665 -32.67 8.89 -13.51
N GLU A 666 -31.51 8.74 -12.88
CA GLU A 666 -30.47 9.76 -12.86
C GLU A 666 -29.28 9.30 -13.67
N ILE A 667 -28.83 10.15 -14.60
CA ILE A 667 -27.72 9.83 -15.51
C ILE A 667 -26.61 10.83 -15.25
N LEU A 668 -25.57 10.38 -14.54
CA LEU A 668 -24.36 11.16 -14.34
C LEU A 668 -23.42 10.90 -15.53
N SER A 669 -23.42 11.80 -16.51
CA SER A 669 -22.59 11.68 -17.72
C SER A 669 -21.88 12.98 -18.10
N GLY A 670 -20.80 12.86 -18.88
CA GLY A 670 -19.99 14.02 -19.28
C GLY A 670 -19.53 14.83 -18.07
N ARG A 671 -19.77 16.15 -18.04
CA ARG A 671 -19.34 17.04 -16.96
C ARG A 671 -20.07 16.81 -15.62
N GLU A 672 -21.27 16.23 -15.65
CA GLU A 672 -22.05 15.94 -14.45
C GLU A 672 -21.53 14.69 -13.71
N SER A 673 -20.79 13.84 -14.41
CA SER A 673 -20.10 12.69 -13.82
C SER A 673 -18.78 13.08 -13.16
N ASN A 674 -18.88 13.89 -12.12
CA ASN A 674 -17.76 14.27 -11.26
C ASN A 674 -17.80 13.51 -9.92
N LYS A 675 -16.65 13.42 -9.24
CA LYS A 675 -16.52 12.66 -7.97
C LYS A 675 -17.60 13.03 -6.95
N LYS A 676 -17.83 14.33 -6.76
CA LYS A 676 -18.75 14.84 -5.75
C LYS A 676 -20.20 14.41 -6.04
N ALA A 677 -20.65 14.60 -7.27
CA ALA A 677 -22.00 14.23 -7.68
C ALA A 677 -22.26 12.72 -7.54
N ILE A 678 -21.28 11.89 -7.93
CA ILE A 678 -21.40 10.43 -7.81
C ILE A 678 -21.55 10.00 -6.35
N LEU A 679 -20.68 10.47 -5.46
CA LEU A 679 -20.73 10.10 -4.04
C LEU A 679 -21.99 10.65 -3.36
N GLU A 680 -22.38 11.89 -3.65
CA GLU A 680 -23.60 12.49 -3.08
C GLU A 680 -24.86 11.73 -3.51
N SER A 681 -24.96 11.31 -4.78
CA SER A 681 -26.09 10.54 -5.28
C SER A 681 -26.15 9.14 -4.67
N ILE A 682 -25.00 8.48 -4.46
CA ILE A 682 -24.95 7.16 -3.81
C ILE A 682 -25.35 7.24 -2.33
N THR A 683 -24.91 8.26 -1.59
CA THR A 683 -25.17 8.36 -0.14
C THR A 683 -26.56 8.89 0.19
N ASN A 684 -27.08 9.84 -0.62
CA ASN A 684 -28.26 10.64 -0.25
C ASN A 684 -29.54 10.31 -1.03
N LYS A 685 -29.54 9.33 -1.95
CA LYS A 685 -30.73 8.99 -2.75
C LYS A 685 -31.05 7.49 -2.69
N PRO A 686 -32.34 7.11 -2.82
CA PRO A 686 -32.80 5.75 -2.60
C PRO A 686 -32.73 4.87 -3.87
N TYR A 687 -31.57 4.73 -4.50
CA TYR A 687 -31.44 3.90 -5.71
C TYR A 687 -31.46 2.41 -5.39
N MET A 688 -32.23 1.65 -6.17
CA MET A 688 -32.30 0.18 -6.08
C MET A 688 -31.34 -0.49 -7.08
N ILE A 689 -31.02 0.19 -8.18
CA ILE A 689 -30.09 -0.27 -9.21
C ILE A 689 -29.06 0.83 -9.47
N ILE A 690 -27.78 0.47 -9.42
CA ILE A 690 -26.68 1.35 -9.79
C ILE A 690 -25.93 0.70 -10.96
N TYR A 691 -25.95 1.36 -12.12
CA TYR A 691 -25.33 0.90 -13.35
C TYR A 691 -24.07 1.73 -13.63
N ILE A 692 -22.91 1.09 -13.65
CA ILE A 692 -21.60 1.73 -13.78
C ILE A 692 -20.95 1.29 -15.09
N ILE A 693 -20.65 2.25 -15.94
CA ILE A 693 -19.94 2.05 -17.20
C ILE A 693 -18.63 2.83 -17.15
N GLY A 694 -17.47 2.17 -17.21
CA GLY A 694 -16.22 2.94 -17.13
C GLY A 694 -14.91 2.16 -17.15
N ASN A 695 -13.82 2.90 -16.99
CA ASN A 695 -12.48 2.33 -16.90
C ASN A 695 -12.06 2.17 -15.42
N ILE A 696 -11.65 0.96 -15.05
CA ILE A 696 -11.09 0.64 -13.74
C ILE A 696 -9.58 0.62 -13.82
N PHE A 697 -8.92 1.24 -12.85
CA PHE A 697 -7.49 1.11 -12.61
C PHE A 697 -7.26 0.12 -11.48
N TYR A 698 -6.77 -1.06 -11.83
CA TYR A 698 -6.54 -2.16 -10.91
C TYR A 698 -5.16 -2.04 -10.27
N SER A 699 -5.16 -2.03 -8.93
CA SER A 699 -3.93 -2.12 -8.15
C SER A 699 -3.68 -3.56 -7.74
N HIS A 700 -2.73 -4.22 -8.41
CA HIS A 700 -2.29 -5.56 -8.00
C HIS A 700 -1.70 -5.55 -6.59
N LEU A 701 -1.02 -4.47 -6.20
CA LEU A 701 -0.40 -4.33 -4.89
C LEU A 701 -1.42 -4.04 -3.78
N ASN A 702 -2.55 -3.39 -4.08
CA ASN A 702 -3.60 -3.13 -3.11
C ASN A 702 -4.98 -3.05 -3.80
N PRO A 703 -5.65 -4.20 -4.04
CA PRO A 703 -6.91 -4.23 -4.79
C PRO A 703 -8.01 -3.34 -4.22
N LYS A 704 -8.03 -3.13 -2.89
CA LYS A 704 -8.96 -2.24 -2.19
C LYS A 704 -8.84 -0.79 -2.68
N ASN A 705 -7.65 -0.35 -3.06
CA ASN A 705 -7.38 0.99 -3.58
C ASN A 705 -7.50 1.06 -5.11
N SER A 706 -8.13 0.08 -5.77
CA SER A 706 -8.50 0.23 -7.17
C SER A 706 -9.54 1.35 -7.30
N TYR A 707 -9.57 2.04 -8.45
CA TYR A 707 -10.37 3.24 -8.61
C TYR A 707 -10.90 3.45 -10.03
N PHE A 708 -11.89 4.33 -10.14
CA PHE A 708 -12.32 4.98 -11.38
C PHE A 708 -11.68 6.36 -11.48
N ILE A 709 -11.49 6.84 -12.71
CA ILE A 709 -11.21 8.25 -12.97
C ILE A 709 -12.52 8.88 -13.46
N ALA A 710 -13.09 9.78 -12.67
CA ALA A 710 -14.27 10.54 -13.06
C ALA A 710 -13.93 11.55 -14.17
N ASN A 711 -14.94 12.14 -14.82
CA ASN A 711 -14.72 13.02 -15.98
C ASN A 711 -14.09 14.37 -15.59
N ASP A 712 -14.08 14.71 -14.30
CA ASP A 712 -13.32 15.82 -13.69
C ASP A 712 -11.87 15.47 -13.35
N ASN A 713 -11.38 14.30 -13.77
CA ASN A 713 -10.03 13.76 -13.50
C ASN A 713 -9.77 13.44 -12.01
N ASN A 714 -10.82 13.43 -11.17
CA ASN A 714 -10.72 13.01 -9.78
C ASN A 714 -10.88 11.49 -9.65
N LEU A 715 -10.19 10.92 -8.66
CA LEU A 715 -10.24 9.49 -8.39
C LEU A 715 -11.43 9.16 -7.49
N ILE A 716 -12.17 8.12 -7.88
CA ILE A 716 -13.20 7.51 -7.04
C ILE A 716 -12.71 6.11 -6.69
N LYS A 717 -12.29 5.92 -5.44
CA LYS A 717 -11.86 4.59 -4.99
C LYS A 717 -13.08 3.70 -4.81
N PHE A 718 -12.89 2.41 -5.03
CA PHE A 718 -13.93 1.43 -4.74
C PHE A 718 -14.39 1.49 -3.28
N THR A 719 -13.47 1.72 -2.34
CA THR A 719 -13.83 1.94 -0.92
C THR A 719 -14.79 3.10 -0.71
N GLU A 720 -14.54 4.24 -1.36
CA GLU A 720 -15.39 5.43 -1.22
C GLU A 720 -16.81 5.16 -1.75
N LEU A 721 -16.92 4.40 -2.86
CA LEU A 721 -18.22 3.94 -3.37
C LEU A 721 -18.93 3.04 -2.35
N PHE A 722 -18.21 2.14 -1.68
CA PHE A 722 -18.82 1.20 -0.74
C PHE A 722 -19.20 1.84 0.59
N ASP A 723 -18.35 2.73 1.10
CA ASP A 723 -18.64 3.51 2.29
C ASP A 723 -19.90 4.34 2.03
N GLY A 724 -20.00 4.98 0.85
CA GLY A 724 -21.21 5.67 0.40
C GLY A 724 -22.47 4.80 0.33
N ILE A 725 -22.37 3.56 -0.18
CA ILE A 725 -23.50 2.60 -0.20
C ILE A 725 -23.88 2.18 1.23
N THR A 726 -22.89 1.95 2.09
CA THR A 726 -23.09 1.47 3.46
C THR A 726 -23.71 2.55 4.36
N GLU A 727 -23.29 3.79 4.17
CA GLU A 727 -23.78 4.98 4.88
C GLU A 727 -25.05 5.58 4.26
N ASN A 728 -25.62 4.92 3.23
CA ASN A 728 -26.82 5.42 2.57
C ASN A 728 -27.95 5.65 3.58
N LYS A 729 -28.53 6.86 3.56
CA LYS A 729 -29.56 7.30 4.51
C LYS A 729 -30.82 6.42 4.53
N TYR A 730 -31.13 5.79 3.40
CA TYR A 730 -32.31 4.95 3.21
C TYR A 730 -32.05 3.48 3.54
N LYS A 731 -30.79 3.09 3.81
CA LYS A 731 -30.36 1.71 4.14
C LYS A 731 -30.83 0.67 3.11
N LEU A 732 -31.00 1.08 1.86
CA LEU A 732 -31.35 0.19 0.75
C LEU A 732 -30.13 -0.63 0.31
N LYS A 733 -30.38 -1.84 -0.18
CA LYS A 733 -29.34 -2.74 -0.72
C LYS A 733 -29.42 -2.71 -2.24
N PRO A 734 -28.58 -1.94 -2.94
CA PRO A 734 -28.68 -1.85 -4.39
C PRO A 734 -28.14 -3.12 -5.08
N VAL A 735 -28.62 -3.35 -6.30
CA VAL A 735 -27.94 -4.20 -7.29
C VAL A 735 -26.92 -3.34 -8.04
N LEU A 736 -25.67 -3.79 -8.10
CA LEU A 736 -24.62 -3.11 -8.84
C LEU A 736 -24.40 -3.81 -10.18
N PHE A 737 -24.39 -3.05 -11.26
CA PHE A 737 -24.08 -3.57 -12.59
C PHE A 737 -22.83 -2.87 -13.13
N PHE A 738 -21.76 -3.62 -13.36
CA PHE A 738 -20.49 -3.11 -13.88
C PHE A 738 -20.28 -3.55 -15.31
N ASN A 739 -20.09 -2.58 -16.18
CA ASN A 739 -19.52 -2.79 -17.49
C ASN A 739 -18.24 -1.98 -17.59
N THR A 740 -17.11 -2.66 -17.45
CA THR A 740 -15.85 -1.98 -17.26
C THR A 740 -14.72 -2.57 -18.09
N GLN A 741 -13.79 -1.71 -18.50
CA GLN A 741 -12.46 -2.13 -18.95
C GLN A 741 -11.49 -2.00 -17.78
N ILE A 742 -10.52 -2.91 -17.68
CA ILE A 742 -9.52 -2.86 -16.61
C ILE A 742 -8.15 -2.48 -17.18
N TYR A 743 -7.51 -1.53 -16.54
CA TYR A 743 -6.15 -1.08 -16.81
C TYR A 743 -5.26 -1.35 -15.60
N ASP A 744 -3.99 -1.62 -15.85
CA ASP A 744 -2.96 -1.63 -14.81
C ASP A 744 -2.63 -0.19 -14.36
N MET A 745 -1.82 -0.06 -13.31
CA MET A 745 -1.40 1.24 -12.79
C MET A 745 -0.47 2.04 -13.72
N ASN A 746 -0.02 1.44 -14.82
CA ASN A 746 0.79 2.08 -15.86
C ASN A 746 -0.04 2.50 -17.08
N GLY A 747 -1.36 2.22 -17.06
CA GLY A 747 -2.29 2.54 -18.14
C GLY A 747 -2.33 1.50 -19.26
N ASN A 748 -1.77 0.31 -19.06
CA ASN A 748 -1.91 -0.79 -20.01
C ASN A 748 -3.21 -1.55 -19.73
N ARG A 749 -3.94 -1.89 -20.78
CA ARG A 749 -5.15 -2.70 -20.66
C ARG A 749 -4.81 -4.13 -20.25
N ILE A 750 -5.53 -4.66 -19.26
CA ILE A 750 -5.40 -6.04 -18.80
C ILE A 750 -6.35 -6.93 -19.63
N GLU A 751 -5.91 -8.13 -19.99
CA GLU A 751 -6.73 -9.08 -20.77
C GLU A 751 -7.51 -10.06 -19.88
N ASP A 752 -6.99 -10.40 -18.68
CA ASP A 752 -7.65 -11.25 -17.68
C ASP A 752 -8.47 -10.41 -16.67
N ASP A 753 -9.55 -9.81 -17.17
CA ASP A 753 -10.43 -8.93 -16.39
C ASP A 753 -11.12 -9.66 -15.24
N LEU A 754 -11.32 -10.99 -15.35
CA LEU A 754 -12.08 -11.79 -14.40
C LEU A 754 -11.36 -11.90 -13.05
N ARG A 755 -10.08 -12.27 -13.08
CA ARG A 755 -9.28 -12.41 -11.86
C ARG A 755 -9.10 -11.05 -11.18
N CYS A 756 -8.77 -10.02 -11.95
CA CYS A 756 -8.58 -8.66 -11.43
C CYS A 756 -9.85 -8.10 -10.80
N PHE A 757 -11.00 -8.24 -11.46
CA PHE A 757 -12.27 -7.79 -10.90
C PHE A 757 -12.66 -8.61 -9.68
N GLY A 758 -12.47 -9.93 -9.70
CA GLY A 758 -12.71 -10.82 -8.56
C GLY A 758 -11.92 -10.40 -7.31
N ASP A 759 -10.64 -10.01 -7.47
CA ASP A 759 -9.80 -9.49 -6.38
C ASP A 759 -10.32 -8.18 -5.78
N ILE A 760 -10.92 -7.30 -6.60
CA ILE A 760 -11.56 -6.06 -6.13
C ILE A 760 -12.84 -6.40 -5.37
N ILE A 761 -13.68 -7.24 -5.96
CA ILE A 761 -14.98 -7.61 -5.42
C ILE A 761 -14.86 -8.43 -4.12
N SER A 762 -13.78 -9.20 -3.93
CA SER A 762 -13.54 -9.94 -2.70
C SER A 762 -13.41 -9.05 -1.46
N GLN A 763 -13.24 -7.73 -1.64
CA GLN A 763 -13.16 -6.75 -0.57
C GLN A 763 -14.56 -6.22 -0.14
N PHE A 764 -15.64 -6.61 -0.83
CA PHE A 764 -16.99 -6.11 -0.56
C PHE A 764 -17.67 -6.84 0.60
N ASP A 765 -18.46 -6.09 1.37
CA ASP A 765 -19.46 -6.66 2.25
C ASP A 765 -20.76 -6.95 1.46
N PHE A 766 -20.91 -8.21 1.04
CA PHE A 766 -22.11 -8.68 0.35
C PHE A 766 -23.39 -8.60 1.21
N ASN A 767 -23.30 -8.32 2.52
CA ASN A 767 -24.49 -8.09 3.34
C ASN A 767 -25.15 -6.73 3.08
N LYS A 768 -24.44 -5.77 2.49
CA LYS A 768 -24.92 -4.40 2.22
C LYS A 768 -25.49 -4.17 0.84
N ILE A 769 -25.36 -5.14 -0.06
CA ILE A 769 -25.84 -5.08 -1.43
C ILE A 769 -26.67 -6.31 -1.78
N THR A 770 -27.50 -6.22 -2.81
CA THR A 770 -28.31 -7.35 -3.28
C THR A 770 -27.48 -8.31 -4.14
N GLY A 771 -26.55 -7.78 -4.93
CA GLY A 771 -25.56 -8.54 -5.68
C GLY A 771 -24.86 -7.67 -6.72
N ILE A 772 -23.81 -8.22 -7.33
CA ILE A 772 -23.03 -7.52 -8.35
C ILE A 772 -23.05 -8.33 -9.63
N ILE A 773 -23.42 -7.69 -10.73
CA ILE A 773 -23.26 -8.25 -12.07
C ILE A 773 -22.12 -7.51 -12.73
N SER A 774 -21.17 -8.25 -13.29
CA SER A 774 -20.04 -7.67 -14.01
C SER A 774 -19.89 -8.33 -15.37
N ARG A 775 -19.49 -7.52 -16.36
CA ARG A 775 -19.17 -8.00 -17.69
C ARG A 775 -17.65 -8.10 -17.86
N VAL A 776 -17.16 -9.34 -17.92
CA VAL A 776 -15.72 -9.69 -18.05
C VAL A 776 -15.14 -9.27 -19.40
N TYR A 777 -15.96 -9.27 -20.45
CA TYR A 777 -15.53 -8.81 -21.77
C TYR A 777 -16.32 -7.55 -22.13
N PRO A 778 -15.67 -6.38 -22.30
CA PRO A 778 -16.34 -5.12 -22.62
C PRO A 778 -16.75 -5.04 -24.11
N ILE A 779 -17.37 -6.11 -24.60
CA ILE A 779 -17.95 -6.23 -25.94
C ILE A 779 -19.38 -5.72 -25.84
N PHE A 780 -19.74 -4.71 -26.64
CA PHE A 780 -21.12 -4.24 -26.74
C PHE A 780 -21.64 -4.38 -28.18
N ASN A 781 -22.41 -5.44 -28.40
CA ASN A 781 -23.04 -5.80 -29.67
C ASN A 781 -24.54 -6.15 -29.45
N GLU A 782 -25.26 -6.47 -30.53
CA GLU A 782 -26.68 -6.84 -30.44
C GLU A 782 -26.95 -8.02 -29.49
N GLU A 783 -26.03 -8.99 -29.41
CA GLU A 783 -26.14 -10.12 -28.49
C GLU A 783 -26.17 -9.65 -27.03
N THR A 784 -25.23 -8.78 -26.65
CA THR A 784 -25.17 -8.24 -25.29
C THR A 784 -26.34 -7.31 -24.97
N LYS A 785 -26.85 -6.54 -25.95
CA LYS A 785 -28.05 -5.70 -25.76
C LYS A 785 -29.26 -6.54 -25.40
N GLN A 786 -29.49 -7.63 -26.13
CA GLN A 786 -30.61 -8.55 -25.87
C GLN A 786 -30.48 -9.22 -24.49
N ILE A 787 -29.29 -9.67 -24.10
CA ILE A 787 -29.07 -10.29 -22.78
C ILE A 787 -29.35 -9.28 -21.66
N ILE A 788 -28.89 -8.03 -21.79
CA ILE A 788 -29.12 -6.98 -20.78
C ILE A 788 -30.61 -6.65 -20.67
N ALA A 789 -31.30 -6.44 -21.80
CA ALA A 789 -32.73 -6.16 -21.81
C ALA A 789 -33.55 -7.31 -21.21
N ASN A 790 -33.22 -8.56 -21.57
CA ASN A 790 -33.89 -9.73 -21.00
C ASN A 790 -33.60 -9.89 -19.50
N PHE A 791 -32.38 -9.58 -19.06
CA PHE A 791 -32.01 -9.63 -17.64
C PHE A 791 -32.91 -8.70 -16.81
N PHE A 792 -33.00 -7.42 -17.18
CA PHE A 792 -33.85 -6.47 -16.45
C PHE A 792 -35.34 -6.80 -16.56
N LYS A 793 -35.81 -7.26 -17.73
CA LYS A 793 -37.18 -7.78 -17.92
C LYS A 793 -37.53 -8.87 -16.91
N TYR A 794 -36.62 -9.82 -16.65
CA TYR A 794 -36.87 -10.87 -15.65
C TYR A 794 -36.66 -10.40 -14.22
N LEU A 795 -35.73 -9.47 -14.00
CA LEU A 795 -35.45 -8.91 -12.68
C LEU A 795 -36.64 -8.10 -12.17
N PHE A 796 -37.26 -7.27 -13.02
CA PHE A 796 -38.45 -6.49 -12.66
C PHE A 796 -39.68 -7.36 -12.39
N LYS A 797 -39.71 -8.59 -12.92
CA LYS A 797 -40.70 -9.64 -12.58
C LYS A 797 -40.40 -10.36 -11.26
N GLN A 798 -39.60 -9.77 -10.37
CA GLN A 798 -39.32 -10.30 -9.03
C GLN A 798 -38.65 -11.70 -9.02
N ASN A 799 -37.97 -12.07 -10.10
CA ASN A 799 -37.10 -13.24 -10.10
C ASN A 799 -35.80 -12.91 -9.34
N SER A 800 -35.15 -13.93 -8.76
CA SER A 800 -33.83 -13.76 -8.17
C SER A 800 -32.79 -13.35 -9.22
N LEU A 801 -31.67 -12.77 -8.79
CA LEU A 801 -30.57 -12.36 -9.69
C LEU A 801 -30.08 -13.53 -10.57
N GLY A 802 -29.90 -14.70 -9.96
CA GLY A 802 -29.46 -15.91 -10.66
C GLY A 802 -30.48 -16.41 -11.68
N ILE A 803 -31.77 -16.45 -11.32
CA ILE A 803 -32.84 -16.87 -12.23
C ILE A 803 -32.97 -15.87 -13.38
N SER A 804 -32.91 -14.57 -13.10
CA SER A 804 -33.00 -13.50 -14.11
C SER A 804 -31.89 -13.61 -15.15
N LEU A 805 -30.64 -13.84 -14.71
CA LEU A 805 -29.51 -14.01 -15.61
C LEU A 805 -29.60 -15.33 -16.41
N LEU A 806 -30.05 -16.41 -15.79
CA LEU A 806 -30.25 -17.69 -16.47
C LEU A 806 -31.31 -17.58 -17.57
N LYS A 807 -32.50 -17.03 -17.25
CA LYS A 807 -33.59 -16.85 -18.21
C LYS A 807 -33.19 -15.91 -19.35
N ALA A 808 -32.44 -14.84 -19.05
CA ALA A 808 -31.92 -13.94 -20.09
C ALA A 808 -31.03 -14.66 -21.11
N ARG A 809 -30.15 -15.55 -20.63
CA ARG A 809 -29.31 -16.40 -21.50
C ARG A 809 -30.14 -17.41 -22.29
N GLN A 810 -31.11 -18.05 -21.67
CA GLN A 810 -31.96 -19.05 -22.32
C GLN A 810 -32.82 -18.42 -23.43
N GLU A 811 -33.45 -17.27 -23.17
CA GLU A 811 -34.25 -16.55 -24.17
C GLU A 811 -33.39 -16.09 -25.35
N TYR A 812 -32.18 -15.60 -25.08
CA TYR A 812 -31.23 -15.26 -26.14
C TYR A 812 -30.83 -16.47 -26.99
N ILE A 813 -30.48 -17.59 -26.34
CA ILE A 813 -30.10 -18.84 -27.03
C ILE A 813 -31.26 -19.35 -27.88
N ALA A 814 -32.49 -19.32 -27.35
CA ALA A 814 -33.69 -19.74 -28.08
C ALA A 814 -33.90 -18.87 -29.32
N ASN A 815 -33.90 -17.54 -29.18
CA ASN A 815 -34.08 -16.60 -30.30
C ASN A 815 -33.00 -16.77 -31.38
N ARG A 816 -31.74 -16.93 -30.97
CA ARG A 816 -30.64 -17.16 -31.93
C ARG A 816 -30.77 -18.50 -32.64
N THR A 817 -31.22 -19.54 -31.94
CA THR A 817 -31.45 -20.86 -32.52
C THR A 817 -32.57 -20.79 -33.56
N THR A 818 -33.67 -20.08 -33.27
CA THR A 818 -34.76 -19.85 -34.21
C THR A 818 -34.30 -19.07 -35.44
N GLN A 819 -33.57 -17.96 -35.27
CA GLN A 819 -33.03 -17.17 -36.38
C GLN A 819 -32.08 -17.98 -37.28
N LEU A 820 -31.23 -18.83 -36.70
CA LEU A 820 -30.33 -19.70 -37.46
C LEU A 820 -31.09 -20.80 -38.21
N ILE A 821 -32.17 -21.33 -37.64
CA ILE A 821 -33.05 -22.29 -38.31
C ILE A 821 -33.77 -21.61 -39.48
N GLU A 822 -34.29 -20.39 -39.28
CA GLU A 822 -34.95 -19.60 -40.32
C GLU A 822 -33.98 -19.24 -41.47
N GLN A 823 -32.76 -18.80 -41.15
CA GLN A 823 -31.70 -18.53 -42.14
C GLN A 823 -31.31 -19.77 -42.94
N LYS A 824 -31.24 -20.94 -42.28
CA LYS A 824 -30.96 -22.23 -42.94
C LYS A 824 -32.15 -22.74 -43.76
N MET A 825 -33.38 -22.44 -43.38
CA MET A 825 -34.57 -22.76 -44.18
C MET A 825 -34.66 -21.88 -45.44
N THR A 826 -34.10 -20.67 -45.42
CA THR A 826 -33.97 -19.83 -46.62
C THR A 826 -32.81 -20.25 -47.54
N ASP A 827 -31.73 -20.84 -46.99
CA ASP A 827 -30.56 -21.35 -47.74
C ASP A 827 -30.70 -22.84 -48.13
N LEU A 828 -31.83 -23.21 -48.76
CA LEU A 828 -32.07 -24.57 -49.26
C LEU A 828 -31.14 -24.91 -50.44
N ASP A 829 -29.91 -25.33 -50.14
CA ASP A 829 -29.16 -26.28 -50.96
C ASP A 829 -28.16 -27.12 -50.12
N ASN A 830 -28.60 -28.35 -49.86
CA ASN A 830 -27.83 -29.58 -49.60
C ASN A 830 -27.07 -29.79 -48.27
N ASN A 831 -27.41 -30.95 -47.67
CA ASN A 831 -26.79 -31.72 -46.59
C ASN A 831 -27.09 -31.30 -45.14
N ILE A 832 -28.26 -31.76 -44.69
CA ILE A 832 -28.64 -31.90 -43.28
C ILE A 832 -27.87 -33.11 -42.71
N GLU A 833 -26.59 -32.95 -42.41
CA GLU A 833 -25.90 -33.82 -41.46
C GLU A 833 -25.42 -33.00 -40.26
N ASN A 834 -25.67 -33.57 -39.08
CA ASN A 834 -25.41 -33.08 -37.72
C ASN A 834 -24.28 -32.04 -37.59
N THR A 835 -24.62 -30.76 -37.76
CA THR A 835 -23.73 -29.65 -37.40
C THR A 835 -24.13 -29.14 -36.02
N HIS A 836 -23.36 -29.52 -35.00
CA HIS A 836 -23.48 -29.00 -33.64
C HIS A 836 -23.44 -27.47 -33.65
N ILE A 837 -24.50 -26.82 -33.14
CA ILE A 837 -24.51 -25.37 -32.90
C ILE A 837 -23.44 -25.07 -31.85
N ASN A 838 -22.32 -24.47 -32.25
CA ASN A 838 -21.20 -24.20 -31.36
C ASN A 838 -21.45 -22.95 -30.49
N ILE A 839 -22.43 -23.03 -29.59
CA ILE A 839 -22.77 -21.99 -28.59
C ILE A 839 -21.63 -21.85 -27.56
N LYS A 840 -20.80 -22.89 -27.38
CA LYS A 840 -19.70 -22.94 -26.41
C LYS A 840 -18.66 -21.83 -26.59
N ASN A 841 -18.62 -21.16 -27.75
CA ASN A 841 -17.64 -20.11 -28.05
C ASN A 841 -18.22 -18.67 -28.05
N SER A 842 -19.50 -18.44 -27.70
CA SER A 842 -20.02 -17.07 -27.62
C SER A 842 -19.48 -16.34 -26.38
N LYS A 843 -18.42 -15.54 -26.59
CA LYS A 843 -17.85 -14.66 -25.56
C LYS A 843 -18.90 -13.71 -24.97
N SER A 844 -19.94 -13.34 -25.73
CA SER A 844 -21.04 -12.46 -25.28
C SER A 844 -21.93 -13.12 -24.22
N ILE A 845 -22.20 -14.43 -24.32
CA ILE A 845 -23.05 -15.15 -23.35
C ILE A 845 -22.28 -15.41 -22.05
N SER A 846 -21.00 -15.78 -22.16
CA SER A 846 -20.14 -16.10 -21.02
C SER A 846 -19.58 -14.87 -20.31
N SER A 847 -19.75 -13.66 -20.86
CA SER A 847 -19.16 -12.43 -20.29
C SER A 847 -19.82 -11.96 -19.00
N PHE A 848 -21.09 -12.27 -18.75
CA PHE A 848 -21.81 -11.82 -17.56
C PHE A 848 -21.56 -12.75 -16.36
N ILE A 849 -21.01 -12.20 -15.29
CA ILE A 849 -20.75 -12.92 -14.04
C ILE A 849 -21.54 -12.27 -12.92
N LEU A 850 -22.18 -13.11 -12.11
CA LEU A 850 -22.85 -12.72 -10.89
C LEU A 850 -21.92 -13.02 -9.69
N TYR A 851 -21.65 -11.99 -8.89
CA TYR A 851 -20.98 -12.10 -7.60
C TYR A 851 -22.00 -11.86 -6.48
N GLY A 852 -21.95 -12.68 -5.43
CA GLY A 852 -22.88 -12.65 -4.29
C GLY A 852 -23.90 -13.78 -4.31
N GLU A 853 -24.97 -13.62 -3.54
CA GLU A 853 -26.00 -14.64 -3.36
C GLU A 853 -27.00 -14.67 -4.53
N PRO A 854 -27.07 -15.74 -5.33
CA PRO A 854 -27.89 -15.77 -6.55
C PRO A 854 -29.40 -15.82 -6.32
N TRP A 855 -29.86 -16.16 -5.11
CA TRP A 855 -31.28 -16.25 -4.75
C TRP A 855 -31.88 -14.92 -4.28
N ARG A 856 -31.10 -13.85 -4.12
CA ARG A 856 -31.62 -12.54 -3.70
C ARG A 856 -32.48 -11.89 -4.80
N LYS A 857 -33.58 -11.24 -4.39
CA LYS A 857 -34.51 -10.44 -5.20
C LYS A 857 -34.30 -8.94 -4.92
N LEU A 858 -34.83 -8.07 -5.78
CA LEU A 858 -34.77 -6.60 -5.62
C LEU A 858 -35.52 -6.10 -4.40
#